data_AF-A0A3S0MXN6-F1
#
_entry.id   AF-A0A3S0MXN6-F1
#
_cell.length_a   1.000
_cell.length_b   1.000
_cell.length_c   1.000
_cell.angle_alpha   90.00
_cell.angle_beta   90.00
_cell.angle_gamma   90.00
#
_symmetry.space_group_name_H-M   'P 1'
#
loop_
_entity.id
_entity.type
_entity.pdbx_description
1 polymer ?
#
loop_
_entity_poly.entity_id
_entity_poly.type
_entity_poly.pdbx_seq_one_letter_code
_entity_poly.pdbx_strand_id
1 'polypeptide(L)'
;MQTISEAAAYTLRFINQTHRSIFLTGKAGTGKTTLLREIIQTTHKNTVVVAPTGIAALNAGGVTIHSMFQLPFGGFIPDNSSPQFSESTKFETKATLRRHFKMSGLKKSVIRNMELLIIDEVSMLRADLLDAMDYMMQTVRKRNTAFGGVQVLYIGDLLQLPPVIRDEEWRTLKTYYKGKFFFHSHVVQQNPPLYIELSKIFRQTDDTFISVLNNLRNNEISQQDIQTLNQYVKPDFDLKANKGYITLTTHNNKADTMNAQALQDLEGKLVVYKPEITGDFPDKIFPVEQQLQLKVGAQIMFVKNDLSFDKHYFNGKMGVIKSLSSKEILVHFPEENKTIEVERYEWQNIRYKVDETTKEIDEEVLGTFVHYPIKLAWAITVHKSQGLTFDKAALDVSQVFLPGQAYVALSRLRSLEGLILLSPLRMNGISNDQDVMDYSLNKASDSFLENALHFETKNFIHNYLTNTFDWNDLAQEWRNHKFSYNEKSEISEKSKHAVWAKKQTEIIEQLLDPSKKFISQLNTLFGQETVDLNHVSERIQAAFSYFLKPMDELVFEILWKIEEVKRIKKVKTFYDELIVLEELQTKAVLRLMKAKLLIETVVAGEAISKEKLTSSEIKNYIIRKTEAIQNQFKELNITLIADDKDIERYTSKKAKTTVPKKTTVQETYELWVEKKSIADIVTIRVLTKQTIYTHFVKLIQTKAVSITEVLSEDKMQYLAAAFAGYKEESLNALMEKYGHKFSWEEARMYKASLN
;
A
#
# COMPACT_ATOMS: atom_id res chain seq x y z
N MET A 1 11.78 -15.16 14.24
CA MET A 1 12.23 -14.84 12.87
C MET A 1 11.89 -16.01 11.98
N GLN A 2 10.82 -15.93 11.19
CA GLN A 2 10.56 -16.93 10.14
C GLN A 2 11.66 -16.77 9.09
N THR A 3 12.31 -17.86 8.70
CA THR A 3 13.38 -17.87 7.70
C THR A 3 12.83 -17.37 6.36
N ILE A 4 13.15 -16.10 6.04
CA ILE A 4 12.94 -15.50 4.72
C ILE A 4 13.71 -16.36 3.71
N SER A 5 13.06 -16.78 2.62
CA SER A 5 13.75 -17.56 1.58
C SER A 5 14.87 -16.74 0.95
N GLU A 6 15.88 -17.39 0.39
CA GLU A 6 17.01 -16.71 -0.26
C GLU A 6 16.54 -15.75 -1.37
N ALA A 7 15.60 -16.17 -2.22
CA ALA A 7 14.98 -15.31 -3.23
C ALA A 7 14.28 -14.06 -2.64
N ALA A 8 13.66 -14.21 -1.47
CA ALA A 8 13.03 -13.08 -0.77
C ALA A 8 14.09 -12.13 -0.17
N ALA A 9 15.21 -12.67 0.34
CA ALA A 9 16.35 -11.86 0.79
C ALA A 9 17.00 -11.10 -0.37
N TYR A 10 17.20 -11.74 -1.52
CA TYR A 10 17.66 -11.07 -2.75
C TYR A 10 16.71 -9.94 -3.14
N THR A 11 15.40 -10.19 -3.12
CA THR A 11 14.41 -9.17 -3.46
C THR A 11 14.54 -7.94 -2.54
N LEU A 12 14.64 -8.14 -1.22
CA LEU A 12 14.84 -7.05 -0.25
C LEU A 12 16.11 -6.24 -0.53
N ARG A 13 17.21 -6.93 -0.87
CA ARG A 13 18.49 -6.29 -1.22
C ARG A 13 18.40 -5.53 -2.53
N PHE A 14 17.86 -6.12 -3.61
CA PHE A 14 17.70 -5.40 -4.88
C PHE A 14 16.80 -4.15 -4.73
N ILE A 15 15.74 -4.24 -3.94
CA ILE A 15 14.88 -3.08 -3.66
C ILE A 15 15.64 -1.98 -2.93
N ASN A 16 16.42 -2.30 -1.89
CA ASN A 16 17.10 -1.27 -1.11
C ASN A 16 18.44 -0.79 -1.70
N GLN A 17 19.11 -1.64 -2.47
CA GLN A 17 20.51 -1.46 -2.86
C GLN A 17 20.69 -1.22 -4.35
N THR A 18 19.62 -1.20 -5.17
CA THR A 18 19.74 -1.02 -6.63
C THR A 18 18.66 -0.11 -7.20
N HIS A 19 18.77 0.26 -8.48
CA HIS A 19 17.65 0.86 -9.25
C HIS A 19 17.00 -0.15 -10.21
N ARG A 20 17.33 -1.44 -10.11
CA ARG A 20 16.86 -2.49 -11.02
C ARG A 20 15.41 -2.82 -10.73
N SER A 21 14.52 -2.68 -11.72
CA SER A 21 13.13 -3.14 -11.59
C SER A 21 13.06 -4.66 -11.50
N ILE A 22 12.12 -5.18 -10.71
CA ILE A 22 12.01 -6.60 -10.36
C ILE A 22 10.61 -7.08 -10.71
N PHE A 23 10.51 -8.26 -11.32
CA PHE A 23 9.29 -9.05 -11.36
C PHE A 23 9.39 -10.17 -10.34
N LEU A 24 8.70 -10.00 -9.22
CA LEU A 24 8.57 -10.97 -8.15
C LEU A 24 7.35 -11.85 -8.43
N THR A 25 7.61 -13.11 -8.72
CA THR A 25 6.58 -14.12 -8.94
C THR A 25 6.72 -15.27 -7.97
N GLY A 26 5.78 -16.20 -8.04
CA GLY A 26 5.81 -17.42 -7.27
C GLY A 26 4.44 -18.06 -7.29
N LYS A 27 4.42 -19.35 -7.03
CA LYS A 27 3.20 -20.16 -6.93
C LYS A 27 2.24 -19.58 -5.88
N ALA A 28 1.00 -20.04 -5.91
CA ALA A 28 0.03 -19.68 -4.90
C ALA A 28 0.54 -20.14 -3.51
N GLY A 29 0.51 -19.26 -2.50
CA GLY A 29 0.92 -19.62 -1.13
C GLY A 29 2.42 -19.53 -0.83
N THR A 30 3.22 -18.86 -1.68
CA THR A 30 4.67 -18.69 -1.46
C THR A 30 5.07 -17.48 -0.61
N GLY A 31 4.10 -16.73 -0.07
CA GLY A 31 4.36 -15.60 0.84
C GLY A 31 4.57 -14.23 0.17
N LYS A 32 4.19 -14.05 -1.11
CA LYS A 32 4.31 -12.76 -1.85
C LYS A 32 3.79 -11.55 -1.06
N THR A 33 2.56 -11.60 -0.54
CA THR A 33 1.95 -10.51 0.23
C THR A 33 2.67 -10.25 1.56
N THR A 34 3.25 -11.28 2.17
CA THR A 34 4.08 -11.12 3.37
C THR A 34 5.37 -10.37 3.05
N LEU A 35 6.05 -10.76 1.97
CA LEU A 35 7.25 -10.08 1.49
C LEU A 35 6.97 -8.63 1.07
N LEU A 36 5.83 -8.36 0.44
CA LEU A 36 5.38 -6.98 0.14
C LEU A 36 5.34 -6.12 1.40
N ARG A 37 4.75 -6.61 2.49
CA ARG A 37 4.67 -5.88 3.76
C ARG A 37 6.05 -5.62 4.34
N GLU A 38 6.93 -6.61 4.30
CA GLU A 38 8.32 -6.50 4.75
C GLU A 38 9.08 -5.44 3.95
N ILE A 39 8.91 -5.40 2.62
CA ILE A 39 9.52 -4.40 1.75
C ILE A 39 9.04 -3.00 2.15
N ILE A 40 7.74 -2.78 2.34
CA ILE A 40 7.18 -1.48 2.73
C ILE A 40 7.74 -1.02 4.09
N GLN A 41 7.94 -1.95 5.03
CA GLN A 41 8.46 -1.64 6.37
C GLN A 41 9.95 -1.33 6.36
N THR A 42 10.73 -2.01 5.52
CA THR A 42 12.20 -1.95 5.54
C THR A 42 12.79 -0.99 4.50
N THR A 43 12.04 -0.62 3.47
CA THR A 43 12.53 0.21 2.37
C THR A 43 12.77 1.67 2.77
N HIS A 44 13.95 2.19 2.47
CA HIS A 44 14.25 3.63 2.65
C HIS A 44 13.65 4.51 1.56
N LYS A 45 13.16 3.89 0.47
CA LYS A 45 12.67 4.59 -0.71
C LYS A 45 11.27 5.12 -0.50
N ASN A 46 11.02 6.30 -1.07
CA ASN A 46 9.68 6.85 -1.18
C ASN A 46 8.80 5.95 -2.07
N THR A 47 7.94 5.18 -1.40
CA THR A 47 7.25 4.04 -2.00
C THR A 47 5.77 4.33 -2.20
N VAL A 48 5.23 3.93 -3.37
CA VAL A 48 3.81 3.95 -3.66
C VAL A 48 3.37 2.55 -4.09
N VAL A 49 2.33 2.04 -3.43
CA VAL A 49 1.72 0.75 -3.75
C VAL A 49 0.44 0.97 -4.53
N VAL A 50 0.34 0.31 -5.69
CA VAL A 50 -0.85 0.30 -6.54
C VAL A 50 -1.29 -1.11 -6.90
N ALA A 51 -2.57 -1.27 -7.23
CA ALA A 51 -3.09 -2.49 -7.82
C ALA A 51 -4.14 -2.19 -8.94
N PRO A 52 -4.41 -3.14 -9.85
CA PRO A 52 -5.40 -2.97 -10.92
C PRO A 52 -6.84 -2.83 -10.40
N THR A 53 -7.19 -3.48 -9.30
CA THR A 53 -8.56 -3.51 -8.75
C THR A 53 -8.64 -2.91 -7.35
N GLY A 54 -9.83 -2.42 -6.96
CA GLY A 54 -10.05 -1.79 -5.65
C GLY A 54 -9.80 -2.71 -4.46
N ILE A 55 -10.25 -3.97 -4.56
CA ILE A 55 -10.05 -4.97 -3.49
C ILE A 55 -8.57 -5.34 -3.36
N ALA A 56 -7.86 -5.52 -4.47
CA ALA A 56 -6.42 -5.80 -4.46
C ALA A 56 -5.65 -4.62 -3.84
N ALA A 57 -6.00 -3.38 -4.22
CA ALA A 57 -5.39 -2.18 -3.65
C ALA A 57 -5.60 -2.11 -2.14
N LEU A 58 -6.83 -2.34 -1.67
CA LEU A 58 -7.17 -2.34 -0.24
C LEU A 58 -6.45 -3.45 0.54
N ASN A 59 -6.22 -4.61 -0.09
CA ASN A 59 -5.50 -5.74 0.54
C ASN A 59 -3.99 -5.51 0.59
N ALA A 60 -3.43 -4.89 -0.44
CA ALA A 60 -2.03 -4.46 -0.51
C ALA A 60 -1.75 -3.24 0.40
N GLY A 61 -2.79 -2.54 0.87
CA GLY A 61 -2.66 -1.31 1.63
C GLY A 61 -2.25 -0.12 0.76
N GLY A 62 -2.67 -0.11 -0.50
CA GLY A 62 -2.38 0.92 -1.49
C GLY A 62 -3.63 1.47 -2.15
N VAL A 63 -3.46 2.06 -3.33
CA VAL A 63 -4.55 2.67 -4.12
C VAL A 63 -4.68 2.01 -5.49
N THR A 64 -5.75 2.29 -6.23
CA THR A 64 -5.87 1.75 -7.60
C THR A 64 -4.98 2.51 -8.58
N ILE A 65 -4.47 1.82 -9.60
CA ILE A 65 -3.69 2.44 -10.70
C ILE A 65 -4.41 3.65 -11.29
N HIS A 66 -5.69 3.50 -11.60
CA HIS A 66 -6.54 4.55 -12.16
C HIS A 66 -6.62 5.78 -11.24
N SER A 67 -6.78 5.58 -9.93
CA SER A 67 -6.84 6.68 -8.95
C SER A 67 -5.51 7.41 -8.76
N MET A 68 -4.40 6.67 -8.72
CA MET A 68 -3.06 7.22 -8.50
C MET A 68 -2.65 8.11 -9.67
N PHE A 69 -2.79 7.57 -10.88
CA PHE A 69 -2.27 8.16 -12.10
C PHE A 69 -3.31 8.95 -12.90
N GLN A 70 -4.56 9.00 -12.42
CA GLN A 70 -5.69 9.68 -13.08
C GLN A 70 -5.92 9.19 -14.52
N LEU A 71 -5.76 7.88 -14.72
CA LEU A 71 -5.96 7.25 -16.02
C LEU A 71 -7.45 6.96 -16.26
N PRO A 72 -8.00 7.29 -17.44
CA PRO A 72 -9.37 6.96 -17.79
C PRO A 72 -9.58 5.44 -17.90
N PHE A 73 -10.82 4.99 -17.74
CA PHE A 73 -11.21 3.62 -18.08
C PHE A 73 -11.39 3.52 -19.60
N GLY A 74 -10.30 3.22 -20.30
CA GLY A 74 -10.22 3.08 -21.75
C GLY A 74 -8.89 2.44 -22.18
N GLY A 75 -8.79 2.01 -23.45
CA GLY A 75 -7.55 1.48 -23.99
C GLY A 75 -6.52 2.57 -24.27
N PHE A 76 -5.23 2.29 -24.12
CA PHE A 76 -4.17 3.26 -24.44
C PHE A 76 -3.43 2.93 -25.74
N ILE A 77 -3.38 3.90 -26.65
CA ILE A 77 -2.68 3.80 -27.92
C ILE A 77 -1.38 4.63 -27.83
N PRO A 78 -0.20 4.02 -28.02
CA PRO A 78 1.09 4.67 -27.83
C PRO A 78 1.49 5.59 -29.00
N ASP A 79 0.51 6.18 -29.69
CA ASP A 79 0.66 7.07 -30.84
C ASP A 79 -0.03 8.43 -30.57
N ASN A 80 0.22 9.41 -31.43
CA ASN A 80 -0.40 10.73 -31.41
C ASN A 80 -1.62 10.84 -32.34
N SER A 81 -1.80 9.90 -33.27
CA SER A 81 -2.96 9.86 -34.16
C SER A 81 -4.25 9.63 -33.37
N SER A 82 -5.34 10.31 -33.73
CA SER A 82 -6.67 10.10 -33.13
C SER A 82 -7.55 9.33 -34.12
N PRO A 83 -7.65 7.99 -34.02
CA PRO A 83 -8.61 7.27 -34.83
C PRO A 83 -10.04 7.72 -34.48
N GLN A 84 -10.94 7.69 -35.45
CA GLN A 84 -12.37 7.83 -35.20
C GLN A 84 -12.87 6.53 -34.59
N PHE A 85 -13.16 6.53 -33.28
CA PHE A 85 -13.70 5.36 -32.58
C PHE A 85 -15.23 5.43 -32.47
N SER A 86 -15.89 4.28 -32.41
CA SER A 86 -17.32 4.18 -32.10
C SER A 86 -17.61 4.65 -30.68
N GLU A 87 -18.81 5.18 -30.42
CA GLU A 87 -19.22 5.67 -29.09
C GLU A 87 -19.12 4.62 -27.96
N SER A 88 -19.05 3.33 -28.29
CA SER A 88 -19.01 2.20 -27.35
C SER A 88 -17.64 1.92 -26.73
N THR A 89 -16.53 2.27 -27.39
CA THR A 89 -15.16 1.96 -26.93
C THR A 89 -14.32 3.23 -26.81
N LYS A 90 -13.83 3.50 -25.59
CA LYS A 90 -13.02 4.69 -25.29
C LYS A 90 -11.54 4.34 -25.39
N PHE A 91 -10.81 5.11 -26.20
CA PHE A 91 -9.36 5.02 -26.32
C PHE A 91 -8.71 6.37 -26.05
N GLU A 92 -7.56 6.32 -25.39
CA GLU A 92 -6.71 7.47 -25.11
C GLU A 92 -5.39 7.32 -25.87
N THR A 93 -4.94 8.41 -26.45
CA THR A 93 -3.68 8.56 -27.18
C THR A 93 -2.72 9.36 -26.33
N LYS A 94 -1.44 9.44 -26.72
CA LYS A 94 -0.46 10.30 -26.03
C LYS A 94 -0.96 11.76 -25.92
N ALA A 95 -1.56 12.30 -26.98
CA ALA A 95 -2.04 13.67 -27.02
C ALA A 95 -3.28 13.91 -26.14
N THR A 96 -4.22 12.97 -26.10
CA THR A 96 -5.45 13.08 -25.31
C THR A 96 -5.20 12.79 -23.83
N LEU A 97 -4.40 11.76 -23.53
CA LEU A 97 -4.02 11.41 -22.16
C LEU A 97 -3.28 12.55 -21.46
N ARG A 98 -2.43 13.31 -22.18
CA ARG A 98 -1.77 14.52 -21.63
C ARG A 98 -2.74 15.54 -21.03
N ARG A 99 -3.97 15.62 -21.52
CA ARG A 99 -4.99 16.56 -21.01
C ARG A 99 -5.44 16.19 -19.59
N HIS A 100 -5.36 14.91 -19.23
CA HIS A 100 -5.66 14.40 -17.89
C HIS A 100 -4.55 14.69 -16.87
N PHE A 101 -3.35 15.09 -17.32
CA PHE A 101 -2.21 15.38 -16.43
C PHE A 101 -2.25 16.78 -15.79
N LYS A 102 -3.38 17.49 -15.88
CA LYS A 102 -3.68 18.69 -15.09
C LYS A 102 -3.98 18.33 -13.63
N MET A 103 -3.07 17.57 -13.01
CA MET A 103 -3.21 17.09 -11.63
C MET A 103 -2.94 18.24 -10.64
N SER A 104 -3.56 18.17 -9.47
CA SER A 104 -3.25 19.04 -8.32
C SER A 104 -1.75 19.01 -7.99
N GLY A 105 -1.19 20.12 -7.47
CA GLY A 105 0.22 20.20 -7.05
C GLY A 105 0.65 19.04 -6.15
N LEU A 106 -0.21 18.63 -5.21
CA LEU A 106 0.05 17.51 -4.30
C LEU A 106 0.35 16.19 -5.03
N LYS A 107 -0.48 15.79 -6.01
CA LYS A 107 -0.22 14.55 -6.78
C LYS A 107 1.05 14.63 -7.61
N LYS A 108 1.34 15.79 -8.21
CA LYS A 108 2.59 15.99 -8.95
C LYS A 108 3.81 15.84 -8.03
N SER A 109 3.74 16.38 -6.82
CA SER A 109 4.79 16.21 -5.81
C SER A 109 4.99 14.72 -5.47
N VAL A 110 3.92 13.95 -5.24
CA VAL A 110 4.03 12.50 -5.01
C VAL A 110 4.71 11.78 -6.17
N ILE A 111 4.30 12.03 -7.42
CA ILE A 111 4.91 11.40 -8.61
C ILE A 111 6.39 11.78 -8.77
N ARG A 112 6.77 13.02 -8.43
CA ARG A 112 8.17 13.50 -8.48
C ARG A 112 9.04 12.97 -7.35
N ASN A 113 8.46 12.77 -6.18
CA ASN A 113 9.16 12.28 -5.00
C ASN A 113 9.18 10.75 -4.88
N MET A 114 8.39 10.04 -5.70
CA MET A 114 8.40 8.58 -5.79
C MET A 114 9.77 8.06 -6.27
N GLU A 115 10.24 7.01 -5.60
CA GLU A 115 11.49 6.30 -5.89
C GLU A 115 11.25 4.80 -6.15
N LEU A 116 10.21 4.23 -5.53
CA LEU A 116 9.75 2.86 -5.74
C LEU A 116 8.24 2.84 -6.03
N LEU A 117 7.87 2.21 -7.15
CA LEU A 117 6.48 1.88 -7.47
C LEU A 117 6.29 0.38 -7.32
N ILE A 118 5.37 -0.04 -6.44
CA ILE A 118 4.99 -1.44 -6.30
C ILE A 118 3.64 -1.65 -6.97
N ILE A 119 3.57 -2.61 -7.88
CA ILE A 119 2.35 -3.02 -8.57
C ILE A 119 2.00 -4.44 -8.11
N ASP A 120 1.00 -4.57 -7.24
CA ASP A 120 0.48 -5.87 -6.83
C ASP A 120 -0.56 -6.40 -7.83
N GLU A 121 -0.69 -7.71 -7.93
CA GLU A 121 -1.54 -8.42 -8.91
C GLU A 121 -1.26 -8.04 -10.37
N VAL A 122 0.02 -7.93 -10.74
CA VAL A 122 0.46 -7.53 -12.10
C VAL A 122 -0.03 -8.47 -13.21
N SER A 123 -0.39 -9.71 -12.91
CA SER A 123 -0.93 -10.66 -13.91
C SER A 123 -2.24 -10.16 -14.55
N MET A 124 -3.00 -9.34 -13.82
CA MET A 124 -4.23 -8.69 -14.32
C MET A 124 -3.96 -7.38 -15.06
N LEU A 125 -2.72 -6.90 -15.07
CA LEU A 125 -2.35 -5.62 -15.69
C LEU A 125 -2.19 -5.79 -17.20
N ARG A 126 -2.91 -4.95 -17.94
CA ARG A 126 -2.82 -4.89 -19.40
C ARG A 126 -1.55 -4.17 -19.85
N ALA A 127 -0.99 -4.59 -20.99
CA ALA A 127 0.18 -3.98 -21.62
C ALA A 127 0.00 -2.46 -21.83
N ASP A 128 -1.16 -2.06 -22.35
CA ASP A 128 -1.47 -0.68 -22.69
C ASP A 128 -1.58 0.22 -21.47
N LEU A 129 -2.18 -0.29 -20.39
CA LEU A 129 -2.28 0.45 -19.14
C LEU A 129 -0.90 0.72 -18.52
N LEU A 130 0.05 -0.22 -18.65
CA LEU A 130 1.41 -0.03 -18.15
C LEU A 130 2.19 1.02 -18.94
N ASP A 131 2.05 1.03 -20.28
CA ASP A 131 2.67 2.09 -21.11
C ASP A 131 2.01 3.46 -20.89
N ALA A 132 0.71 3.51 -20.57
CA ALA A 132 0.04 4.75 -20.17
C ALA A 132 0.63 5.32 -18.86
N MET A 133 0.92 4.43 -17.89
CA MET A 133 1.59 4.80 -16.64
C MET A 133 2.99 5.34 -16.90
N ASP A 134 3.81 4.63 -17.68
CA ASP A 134 5.15 5.05 -18.07
C ASP A 134 5.13 6.45 -18.70
N TYR A 135 4.29 6.66 -19.71
CA TYR A 135 4.17 7.93 -20.41
C TYR A 135 3.77 9.10 -19.49
N MET A 136 2.83 8.85 -18.56
CA MET A 136 2.43 9.85 -17.57
C MET A 136 3.61 10.19 -16.63
N MET A 137 4.33 9.18 -16.13
CA MET A 137 5.46 9.40 -15.22
C MET A 137 6.58 10.15 -15.91
N GLN A 138 6.92 9.79 -17.15
CA GLN A 138 7.91 10.50 -17.96
C GLN A 138 7.52 11.97 -18.16
N THR A 139 6.24 12.23 -18.45
CA THR A 139 5.73 13.59 -18.67
C THR A 139 5.77 14.44 -17.39
N VAL A 140 5.34 13.89 -16.24
CA VAL A 140 5.28 14.63 -14.97
C VAL A 140 6.67 14.84 -14.37
N ARG A 141 7.57 13.86 -14.51
CA ARG A 141 8.95 13.91 -14.01
C ARG A 141 9.93 14.56 -14.99
N LYS A 142 9.50 14.87 -16.22
CA LYS A 142 10.33 15.42 -17.30
C LYS A 142 11.58 14.59 -17.58
N ARG A 143 11.44 13.27 -17.54
CA ARG A 143 12.53 12.30 -17.79
C ARG A 143 12.03 11.23 -18.73
N ASN A 144 12.72 11.02 -19.85
CA ASN A 144 12.33 10.03 -20.87
C ASN A 144 12.81 8.61 -20.57
N THR A 145 13.43 8.39 -19.40
CA THR A 145 13.78 7.05 -18.93
C THR A 145 12.52 6.31 -18.47
N ALA A 146 12.53 4.97 -18.49
CA ALA A 146 11.42 4.15 -18.05
C ALA A 146 10.88 4.61 -16.67
N PHE A 147 9.58 4.82 -16.59
CA PHE A 147 8.84 5.35 -15.44
C PHE A 147 9.40 6.67 -14.88
N GLY A 148 10.05 7.47 -15.71
CA GLY A 148 10.77 8.69 -15.28
C GLY A 148 11.91 8.41 -14.29
N GLY A 149 12.51 7.22 -14.36
CA GLY A 149 13.61 6.77 -13.50
C GLY A 149 13.19 6.20 -12.14
N VAL A 150 11.91 5.85 -11.98
CA VAL A 150 11.41 5.15 -10.77
C VAL A 150 11.66 3.64 -10.91
N GLN A 151 12.14 3.01 -9.83
CA GLN A 151 12.26 1.55 -9.77
C GLN A 151 10.86 0.94 -9.64
N VAL A 152 10.57 -0.10 -10.41
CA VAL A 152 9.26 -0.78 -10.35
C VAL A 152 9.41 -2.20 -9.83
N LEU A 153 8.60 -2.56 -8.83
CA LEU A 153 8.42 -3.91 -8.33
C LEU A 153 7.07 -4.43 -8.80
N TYR A 154 7.09 -5.38 -9.72
CA TYR A 154 5.91 -6.09 -10.21
C TYR A 154 5.71 -7.33 -9.36
N ILE A 155 4.53 -7.51 -8.77
CA ILE A 155 4.19 -8.69 -7.96
C ILE A 155 2.98 -9.37 -8.56
N GLY A 156 3.06 -10.69 -8.79
CA GLY A 156 1.91 -11.46 -9.26
C GLY A 156 2.26 -12.89 -9.64
N ASP A 157 1.31 -13.60 -10.21
CA ASP A 157 1.49 -14.96 -10.73
C ASP A 157 0.84 -15.05 -12.11
N LEU A 158 1.65 -15.14 -13.17
CA LEU A 158 1.18 -15.04 -14.56
C LEU A 158 0.22 -16.15 -14.95
N LEU A 159 0.30 -17.27 -14.24
CA LEU A 159 -0.47 -18.49 -14.53
C LEU A 159 -1.76 -18.57 -13.69
N GLN A 160 -2.11 -17.50 -12.95
CA GLN A 160 -3.40 -17.41 -12.25
C GLN A 160 -4.52 -16.86 -13.12
N LEU A 161 -4.63 -15.54 -13.24
CA LEU A 161 -5.69 -14.88 -14.02
C LEU A 161 -5.07 -13.87 -14.98
N PRO A 162 -5.36 -13.97 -16.29
CA PRO A 162 -4.90 -13.02 -17.28
C PRO A 162 -5.68 -11.70 -17.20
N PRO A 163 -5.20 -10.63 -17.86
CA PRO A 163 -5.95 -9.39 -17.99
C PRO A 163 -7.26 -9.63 -18.76
N VAL A 164 -8.34 -9.01 -18.29
CA VAL A 164 -9.64 -9.04 -18.98
C VAL A 164 -9.70 -7.86 -19.95
N ILE A 165 -9.79 -8.17 -21.25
CA ILE A 165 -9.94 -7.19 -22.34
C ILE A 165 -11.14 -7.62 -23.18
N ARG A 166 -12.01 -6.67 -23.52
CA ARG A 166 -13.14 -6.93 -24.42
C ARG A 166 -12.62 -7.20 -25.83
N ASP A 167 -13.24 -8.12 -26.57
CA ASP A 167 -12.80 -8.48 -27.92
C ASP A 167 -12.72 -7.27 -28.87
N GLU A 168 -13.67 -6.34 -28.76
CA GLU A 168 -13.69 -5.10 -29.52
C GLU A 168 -12.47 -4.22 -29.22
N GLU A 169 -12.07 -4.10 -27.94
CA GLU A 169 -10.88 -3.34 -27.55
C GLU A 169 -9.61 -4.02 -28.05
N TRP A 170 -9.55 -5.36 -27.92
CA TRP A 170 -8.39 -6.14 -28.32
C TRP A 170 -8.14 -6.11 -29.83
N ARG A 171 -9.20 -6.07 -30.65
CA ARG A 171 -9.09 -5.94 -32.13
C ARG A 171 -8.29 -4.71 -32.55
N THR A 172 -8.39 -3.62 -31.80
CA THR A 172 -7.61 -2.40 -32.04
C THR A 172 -6.24 -2.50 -31.38
N LEU A 173 -6.15 -2.94 -30.12
CA LEU A 173 -4.87 -2.94 -29.41
C LEU A 173 -3.83 -3.90 -29.98
N LYS A 174 -4.26 -5.02 -30.59
CA LYS A 174 -3.35 -5.99 -31.22
C LYS A 174 -2.51 -5.41 -32.37
N THR A 175 -2.89 -4.25 -32.94
CA THR A 175 -2.06 -3.59 -33.97
C THR A 175 -0.88 -2.83 -33.37
N TYR A 176 -0.91 -2.56 -32.07
CA TYR A 176 0.11 -1.81 -31.34
C TYR A 176 0.89 -2.70 -30.36
N TYR A 177 0.25 -3.71 -29.77
CA TYR A 177 0.83 -4.60 -28.78
C TYR A 177 0.88 -6.04 -29.29
N LYS A 178 2.00 -6.73 -29.04
CA LYS A 178 2.18 -8.15 -29.40
C LYS A 178 1.20 -9.08 -28.65
N GLY A 179 0.81 -8.69 -27.44
CA GLY A 179 -0.10 -9.44 -26.60
C GLY A 179 -0.68 -8.58 -25.47
N LYS A 180 -1.59 -9.15 -24.68
CA LYS A 180 -2.38 -8.42 -23.67
C LYS A 180 -1.68 -8.20 -22.34
N PHE A 181 -0.74 -9.08 -21.96
CA PHE A 181 -0.07 -9.06 -20.66
C PHE A 181 0.89 -7.88 -20.48
N PHE A 182 1.13 -7.46 -19.24
CA PHE A 182 2.03 -6.35 -18.92
C PHE A 182 3.44 -6.48 -19.55
N PHE A 183 3.97 -7.69 -19.71
CA PHE A 183 5.28 -7.93 -20.32
C PHE A 183 5.32 -7.69 -21.84
N HIS A 184 4.16 -7.52 -22.48
CA HIS A 184 4.04 -7.07 -23.86
C HIS A 184 4.03 -5.55 -24.02
N SER A 185 4.04 -4.79 -22.92
CA SER A 185 4.21 -3.34 -22.96
C SER A 185 5.56 -2.97 -23.56
N HIS A 186 5.62 -1.84 -24.26
CA HIS A 186 6.86 -1.37 -24.86
C HIS A 186 7.90 -1.07 -23.79
N VAL A 187 7.50 -0.48 -22.65
CA VAL A 187 8.43 -0.15 -21.56
C VAL A 187 9.11 -1.40 -20.99
N VAL A 188 8.39 -2.52 -20.82
CA VAL A 188 8.95 -3.77 -20.30
C VAL A 188 9.81 -4.48 -21.35
N GLN A 189 9.40 -4.47 -22.63
CA GLN A 189 10.22 -5.06 -23.69
C GLN A 189 11.57 -4.36 -23.85
N GLN A 190 11.59 -3.03 -23.67
CA GLN A 190 12.82 -2.23 -23.75
C GLN A 190 13.66 -2.32 -22.46
N ASN A 191 12.99 -2.47 -21.31
CA ASN A 191 13.63 -2.47 -19.99
C ASN A 191 13.11 -3.67 -19.17
N PRO A 192 13.51 -4.90 -19.52
CA PRO A 192 12.98 -6.10 -18.87
C PRO A 192 13.36 -6.14 -17.38
N PRO A 193 12.39 -6.33 -16.47
CA PRO A 193 12.67 -6.44 -15.05
C PRO A 193 13.42 -7.75 -14.75
N LEU A 194 14.14 -7.76 -13.63
CA LEU A 194 14.78 -8.97 -13.11
C LEU A 194 13.71 -9.96 -12.62
N TYR A 195 13.66 -11.16 -13.18
CA TYR A 195 12.68 -12.18 -12.82
C TYR A 195 13.15 -12.97 -11.59
N ILE A 196 12.44 -12.86 -10.47
CA ILE A 196 12.71 -13.60 -9.23
C ILE A 196 11.47 -14.43 -8.86
N GLU A 197 11.64 -15.75 -8.69
CA GLU A 197 10.56 -16.66 -8.31
C GLU A 197 10.73 -17.20 -6.89
N LEU A 198 9.70 -17.03 -6.06
CA LEU A 198 9.59 -17.69 -4.77
C LEU A 198 9.19 -19.16 -4.96
N SER A 199 10.07 -20.08 -4.60
CA SER A 199 9.88 -21.53 -4.79
C SER A 199 9.18 -22.22 -3.62
N LYS A 200 9.41 -21.77 -2.38
CA LYS A 200 8.88 -22.42 -1.16
C LYS A 200 7.38 -22.15 -1.00
N ILE A 201 6.59 -23.22 -1.09
CA ILE A 201 5.14 -23.19 -0.84
C ILE A 201 4.90 -23.37 0.66
N PHE A 202 4.09 -22.51 1.27
CA PHE A 202 3.72 -22.59 2.69
C PHE A 202 2.27 -23.04 2.91
N ARG A 203 1.43 -23.03 1.85
CA ARG A 203 -0.01 -23.31 1.96
C ARG A 203 -0.32 -24.81 1.92
N GLN A 204 0.22 -25.51 0.94
CA GLN A 204 0.03 -26.95 0.75
C GLN A 204 1.20 -27.72 1.38
N THR A 205 0.90 -28.87 1.96
CA THR A 205 1.88 -29.81 2.54
C THR A 205 1.89 -31.17 1.85
N ASP A 206 0.91 -31.43 0.97
CA ASP A 206 0.78 -32.67 0.22
C ASP A 206 1.58 -32.59 -1.09
N ASP A 207 2.65 -33.37 -1.19
CA ASP A 207 3.55 -33.40 -2.36
C ASP A 207 2.83 -33.85 -3.64
N THR A 208 1.87 -34.77 -3.53
CA THR A 208 1.10 -35.24 -4.69
C THR A 208 0.22 -34.12 -5.20
N PHE A 209 -0.47 -33.41 -4.29
CA PHE A 209 -1.28 -32.27 -4.67
C PHE A 209 -0.45 -31.12 -5.24
N ILE A 210 0.71 -30.84 -4.65
CA ILE A 210 1.65 -29.83 -5.16
C ILE A 210 2.10 -30.19 -6.58
N SER A 211 2.40 -31.46 -6.84
CA SER A 211 2.76 -31.94 -8.19
C SER A 211 1.63 -31.70 -9.19
N VAL A 212 0.40 -32.13 -8.87
CA VAL A 212 -0.77 -31.93 -9.74
C VAL A 212 -1.01 -30.44 -10.01
N LEU A 213 -0.91 -29.59 -8.98
CA LEU A 213 -1.06 -28.13 -9.14
C LEU A 213 0.03 -27.52 -10.02
N ASN A 214 1.27 -28.02 -9.93
CA ASN A 214 2.37 -27.55 -10.77
C ASN A 214 2.19 -27.98 -12.22
N ASN A 215 1.78 -29.23 -12.45
CA ASN A 215 1.51 -29.75 -13.79
C ASN A 215 0.33 -28.98 -14.41
N LEU A 216 -0.71 -28.68 -13.63
CA LEU A 216 -1.83 -27.85 -14.08
C LEU A 216 -1.40 -26.41 -14.37
N ARG A 217 -0.53 -25.82 -13.52
CA ARG A 217 0.04 -24.48 -13.71
C ARG A 217 0.83 -24.39 -15.01
N ASN A 218 1.65 -25.39 -15.31
CA ASN A 218 2.55 -25.44 -16.46
C ASN A 218 1.90 -26.03 -17.73
N ASN A 219 0.65 -26.49 -17.65
CA ASN A 219 -0.04 -27.21 -18.72
C ASN A 219 0.62 -28.54 -19.14
N GLU A 220 1.21 -29.23 -18.17
CA GLU A 220 1.86 -30.53 -18.32
C GLU A 220 1.05 -31.63 -17.61
N ILE A 221 -0.28 -31.42 -17.48
CA ILE A 221 -1.15 -32.35 -16.75
C ILE A 221 -1.16 -33.72 -17.43
N SER A 222 -0.73 -34.74 -16.70
CA SER A 222 -0.68 -36.11 -17.19
C SER A 222 -2.05 -36.80 -17.07
N GLN A 223 -2.23 -37.92 -17.77
CA GLN A 223 -3.41 -38.76 -17.54
C GLN A 223 -3.50 -39.25 -16.10
N GLN A 224 -2.35 -39.49 -15.45
CA GLN A 224 -2.31 -39.90 -14.05
C GLN A 224 -2.82 -38.78 -13.13
N ASP A 225 -2.43 -37.53 -13.37
CA ASP A 225 -2.92 -36.38 -12.60
C ASP A 225 -4.45 -36.23 -12.70
N ILE A 226 -4.99 -36.42 -13.91
CA ILE A 226 -6.44 -36.40 -14.13
C ILE A 226 -7.13 -37.56 -13.43
N GLN A 227 -6.55 -38.76 -13.47
CA GLN A 227 -7.09 -39.90 -12.73
C GLN A 227 -7.10 -39.61 -11.23
N THR A 228 -6.03 -39.04 -10.68
CA THR A 228 -5.95 -38.62 -9.28
C THR A 228 -7.03 -37.60 -8.94
N LEU A 229 -7.22 -36.56 -9.75
CA LEU A 229 -8.28 -35.56 -9.53
C LEU A 229 -9.68 -36.18 -9.66
N ASN A 230 -9.88 -37.05 -10.64
CA ASN A 230 -11.19 -37.65 -10.91
C ASN A 230 -11.65 -38.64 -9.83
N GLN A 231 -10.76 -39.12 -8.95
CA GLN A 231 -11.14 -39.87 -7.74
C GLN A 231 -12.04 -39.05 -6.80
N TYR A 232 -11.97 -37.71 -6.87
CA TYR A 232 -12.74 -36.79 -6.04
C TYR A 232 -14.03 -36.31 -6.71
N VAL A 233 -14.42 -36.90 -7.85
CA VAL A 233 -15.65 -36.53 -8.57
C VAL A 233 -16.87 -37.12 -7.89
N LYS A 234 -17.77 -36.23 -7.43
CA LYS A 234 -19.06 -36.57 -6.83
C LYS A 234 -20.13 -35.62 -7.39
N PRO A 235 -20.79 -35.99 -8.50
CA PRO A 235 -21.78 -35.11 -9.16
C PRO A 235 -22.99 -34.81 -8.28
N ASP A 236 -23.46 -35.82 -7.55
CA ASP A 236 -24.63 -35.72 -6.66
C ASP A 236 -24.24 -35.34 -5.21
N PHE A 237 -23.13 -34.62 -5.04
CA PHE A 237 -22.67 -34.23 -3.71
C PHE A 237 -23.62 -33.21 -3.07
N ASP A 238 -24.32 -33.65 -2.02
CA ASP A 238 -25.21 -32.78 -1.28
C ASP A 238 -24.43 -31.86 -0.31
N LEU A 239 -24.27 -30.61 -0.74
CA LEU A 239 -23.66 -29.54 0.05
C LEU A 239 -24.45 -29.20 1.32
N LYS A 240 -25.77 -29.45 1.35
CA LYS A 240 -26.61 -29.16 2.53
C LYS A 240 -26.38 -30.19 3.63
N ALA A 241 -26.26 -31.48 3.25
CA ALA A 241 -25.93 -32.55 4.19
C ALA A 241 -24.47 -32.49 4.68
N ASN A 242 -23.54 -32.00 3.84
CA ASN A 242 -22.11 -31.96 4.13
C ASN A 242 -21.64 -30.55 4.51
N LYS A 243 -21.82 -30.18 5.78
CA LYS A 243 -21.43 -28.86 6.31
C LYS A 243 -19.93 -28.60 6.20
N GLY A 244 -19.55 -27.33 6.00
CA GLY A 244 -18.15 -26.89 5.97
C GLY A 244 -17.50 -26.87 4.58
N TYR A 245 -18.20 -27.27 3.52
CA TYR A 245 -17.75 -27.10 2.14
C TYR A 245 -18.17 -25.73 1.59
N ILE A 246 -17.27 -25.07 0.88
CA ILE A 246 -17.58 -23.89 0.05
C ILE A 246 -17.61 -24.26 -1.43
N THR A 247 -18.59 -23.76 -2.17
CA THR A 247 -18.66 -23.94 -3.62
C THR A 247 -17.86 -22.85 -4.34
N LEU A 248 -16.90 -23.24 -5.17
CA LEU A 248 -16.24 -22.31 -6.09
C LEU A 248 -16.92 -22.36 -7.46
N THR A 249 -17.40 -21.20 -7.91
CA THR A 249 -18.10 -21.05 -9.20
C THR A 249 -17.46 -19.98 -10.08
N THR A 250 -17.76 -19.96 -11.37
CA THR A 250 -17.20 -19.02 -12.33
C THR A 250 -17.93 -17.66 -12.34
N HIS A 251 -19.22 -17.62 -11.98
CA HIS A 251 -20.07 -16.43 -12.14
C HIS A 251 -20.58 -15.88 -10.80
N ASN A 252 -20.55 -14.54 -10.64
CA ASN A 252 -21.00 -13.87 -9.40
C ASN A 252 -22.47 -14.18 -9.11
N ASN A 253 -23.34 -14.05 -10.12
CA ASN A 253 -24.77 -14.30 -9.95
C ASN A 253 -25.07 -15.71 -9.39
N LYS A 254 -24.32 -16.74 -9.82
CA LYS A 254 -24.51 -18.11 -9.29
C LYS A 254 -24.12 -18.21 -7.82
N ALA A 255 -23.00 -17.60 -7.42
CA ALA A 255 -22.57 -17.56 -6.03
C ALA A 255 -23.57 -16.80 -5.15
N ASP A 256 -24.02 -15.63 -5.62
CA ASP A 256 -24.94 -14.77 -4.88
C ASP A 256 -26.30 -15.45 -4.68
N THR A 257 -26.84 -16.11 -5.72
CA THR A 257 -28.09 -16.89 -5.62
C THR A 257 -27.96 -18.06 -4.64
N MET A 258 -26.84 -18.80 -4.68
CA MET A 258 -26.62 -19.91 -3.74
C MET A 258 -26.56 -19.44 -2.30
N ASN A 259 -25.83 -18.35 -2.02
CA ASN A 259 -25.74 -17.77 -0.68
C ASN A 259 -27.10 -17.26 -0.20
N ALA A 260 -27.86 -16.58 -1.07
CA ALA A 260 -29.19 -16.07 -0.74
C ALA A 260 -30.18 -17.21 -0.43
N GLN A 261 -30.20 -18.26 -1.26
CA GLN A 261 -31.07 -19.41 -1.05
C GLN A 261 -30.71 -20.16 0.25
N ALA A 262 -29.43 -20.42 0.48
CA ALA A 262 -28.99 -21.10 1.70
C ALA A 262 -29.32 -20.31 2.97
N LEU A 263 -29.22 -18.97 2.93
CA LEU A 263 -29.66 -18.11 4.03
C LEU A 263 -31.19 -18.12 4.20
N GLN A 264 -31.94 -18.19 3.11
CA GLN A 264 -33.41 -18.26 3.15
C GLN A 264 -33.88 -19.58 3.78
N ASP A 265 -33.25 -20.69 3.42
CA ASP A 265 -33.58 -22.05 3.89
C ASP A 265 -33.34 -22.24 5.39
N LEU A 266 -32.50 -21.42 6.02
CA LEU A 266 -32.27 -21.47 7.47
C LEU A 266 -33.48 -20.96 8.25
N GLU A 267 -33.84 -21.69 9.30
CA GLU A 267 -34.81 -21.25 10.28
C GLU A 267 -34.26 -20.12 11.16
N GLY A 268 -35.16 -19.35 11.78
CA GLY A 268 -34.80 -18.28 12.70
C GLY A 268 -34.84 -16.87 12.10
N LYS A 269 -34.68 -15.89 12.99
CA LYS A 269 -34.84 -14.47 12.66
C LYS A 269 -33.62 -13.93 11.91
N LEU A 270 -33.88 -13.26 10.78
CA LEU A 270 -32.85 -12.52 10.04
C LEU A 270 -32.38 -11.32 10.84
N VAL A 271 -31.07 -11.18 11.01
CA VAL A 271 -30.43 -10.00 11.61
C VAL A 271 -29.59 -9.32 10.55
N VAL A 272 -29.70 -7.99 10.47
CA VAL A 272 -29.00 -7.17 9.48
C VAL A 272 -28.03 -6.25 10.21
N TYR A 273 -26.75 -6.32 9.84
CA TYR A 273 -25.72 -5.43 10.33
C TYR A 273 -25.33 -4.42 9.26
N LYS A 274 -25.17 -3.16 9.66
CA LYS A 274 -24.73 -2.07 8.77
C LYS A 274 -23.30 -1.62 9.13
N PRO A 275 -22.49 -1.21 8.14
CA PRO A 275 -21.19 -0.63 8.35
C PRO A 275 -21.34 0.77 8.95
N GLU A 276 -20.26 1.22 9.59
CA GLU A 276 -20.06 2.61 9.95
C GLU A 276 -19.07 3.19 8.95
N ILE A 277 -19.46 4.26 8.24
CA ILE A 277 -18.65 4.87 7.19
C ILE A 277 -18.43 6.33 7.55
N THR A 278 -17.18 6.76 7.51
CA THR A 278 -16.77 8.15 7.77
C THR A 278 -15.85 8.63 6.64
N GLY A 279 -15.90 9.92 6.31
CA GLY A 279 -15.08 10.49 5.24
C GLY A 279 -15.44 9.98 3.84
N ASP A 280 -14.47 9.99 2.93
CA ASP A 280 -14.62 9.52 1.55
C ASP A 280 -14.24 8.04 1.42
N PHE A 281 -15.26 7.17 1.30
CA PHE A 281 -15.10 5.75 1.04
C PHE A 281 -16.09 5.30 -0.05
N PRO A 282 -15.65 5.15 -1.31
CA PRO A 282 -16.56 4.83 -2.42
C PRO A 282 -17.22 3.45 -2.31
N ASP A 283 -18.52 3.38 -2.58
CA ASP A 283 -19.33 2.14 -2.48
C ASP A 283 -18.79 0.97 -3.31
N LYS A 284 -18.17 1.27 -4.46
CA LYS A 284 -17.62 0.26 -5.38
C LYS A 284 -16.41 -0.49 -4.82
N ILE A 285 -15.77 0.05 -3.79
CA ILE A 285 -14.59 -0.55 -3.16
C ILE A 285 -14.89 -1.15 -1.79
N PHE A 286 -16.17 -1.29 -1.42
CA PHE A 286 -16.53 -1.91 -0.16
C PHE A 286 -15.94 -3.33 -0.06
N PRO A 287 -15.19 -3.62 1.02
CA PRO A 287 -14.54 -4.91 1.20
C PRO A 287 -15.56 -6.01 1.49
N VAL A 288 -16.66 -5.65 2.14
CA VAL A 288 -17.78 -6.52 2.48
C VAL A 288 -19.11 -5.93 2.03
N GLU A 289 -20.16 -6.73 2.04
CA GLU A 289 -21.51 -6.27 1.71
C GLU A 289 -21.92 -5.14 2.67
N GLN A 290 -22.56 -4.11 2.14
CA GLN A 290 -23.03 -2.98 2.94
C GLN A 290 -24.15 -3.38 3.92
N GLN A 291 -24.88 -4.44 3.63
CA GLN A 291 -25.87 -4.99 4.55
C GLN A 291 -25.55 -6.45 4.76
N LEU A 292 -24.83 -6.75 5.84
CA LEU A 292 -24.50 -8.12 6.19
C LEU A 292 -25.74 -8.76 6.82
N GLN A 293 -26.36 -9.68 6.09
CA GLN A 293 -27.56 -10.41 6.49
C GLN A 293 -27.18 -11.79 7.02
N LEU A 294 -27.59 -12.10 8.25
CA LEU A 294 -27.23 -13.35 8.93
C LEU A 294 -28.42 -13.98 9.65
N LYS A 295 -28.38 -15.31 9.78
CA LYS A 295 -29.22 -16.13 10.66
C LYS A 295 -28.33 -17.06 11.49
N VAL A 296 -28.84 -17.54 12.61
CA VAL A 296 -28.18 -18.61 13.37
C VAL A 296 -28.06 -19.84 12.47
N GLY A 297 -26.90 -20.50 12.48
CA GLY A 297 -26.57 -21.59 11.56
C GLY A 297 -26.00 -21.17 10.20
N ALA A 298 -25.90 -19.86 9.90
CA ALA A 298 -25.29 -19.41 8.65
C ALA A 298 -23.81 -19.78 8.56
N GLN A 299 -23.39 -20.25 7.38
CA GLN A 299 -21.99 -20.51 7.08
C GLN A 299 -21.33 -19.22 6.60
N ILE A 300 -20.28 -18.80 7.30
CA ILE A 300 -19.54 -17.59 6.99
C ILE A 300 -18.06 -17.90 6.78
N MET A 301 -17.34 -16.96 6.17
CA MET A 301 -15.89 -16.94 6.12
C MET A 301 -15.36 -15.58 6.57
N PHE A 302 -14.19 -15.58 7.20
CA PHE A 302 -13.47 -14.35 7.53
C PHE A 302 -12.74 -13.80 6.31
N VAL A 303 -12.76 -12.48 6.12
CA VAL A 303 -12.06 -11.79 5.00
C VAL A 303 -10.78 -11.06 5.41
N LYS A 304 -10.38 -11.19 6.68
CA LYS A 304 -9.15 -10.62 7.24
C LYS A 304 -8.47 -11.62 8.17
N ASN A 305 -7.17 -11.41 8.37
CA ASN A 305 -6.43 -12.12 9.40
C ASN A 305 -6.69 -11.47 10.75
N ASP A 306 -6.81 -12.28 11.79
CA ASP A 306 -6.85 -11.79 13.17
C ASP A 306 -5.50 -11.13 13.51
N LEU A 307 -5.58 -9.91 14.03
CA LEU A 307 -4.44 -9.11 14.46
C LEU A 307 -4.13 -9.30 15.95
N SER A 308 -4.99 -10.02 16.69
CA SER A 308 -4.76 -10.37 18.09
C SER A 308 -3.57 -11.31 18.24
N PHE A 309 -2.99 -11.35 19.44
CA PHE A 309 -1.87 -12.24 19.78
C PHE A 309 -2.22 -13.72 19.54
N ASP A 310 -3.47 -14.08 19.85
CA ASP A 310 -3.97 -15.45 19.80
C ASP A 310 -4.28 -15.95 18.37
N LYS A 311 -4.36 -15.03 17.39
CA LYS A 311 -4.59 -15.32 15.96
C LYS A 311 -5.73 -16.33 15.72
N HIS A 312 -6.90 -16.04 16.26
CA HIS A 312 -8.09 -16.91 16.28
C HIS A 312 -8.56 -17.34 14.89
N TYR A 313 -8.41 -16.46 13.90
CA TYR A 313 -8.84 -16.69 12.53
C TYR A 313 -7.87 -16.08 11.51
N PHE A 314 -7.96 -16.57 10.29
CA PHE A 314 -7.23 -16.08 9.14
C PHE A 314 -8.19 -15.83 7.98
N ASN A 315 -7.75 -15.06 6.99
CA ASN A 315 -8.51 -14.76 5.79
C ASN A 315 -8.84 -16.06 5.02
N GLY A 316 -10.13 -16.37 4.90
CA GLY A 316 -10.68 -17.60 4.32
C GLY A 316 -11.15 -18.64 5.36
N LYS A 317 -10.83 -18.50 6.65
CA LYS A 317 -11.30 -19.42 7.69
C LYS A 317 -12.83 -19.41 7.74
N MET A 318 -13.44 -20.58 7.66
CA MET A 318 -14.89 -20.74 7.69
C MET A 318 -15.39 -21.04 9.10
N GLY A 319 -16.63 -20.66 9.38
CA GLY A 319 -17.30 -20.95 10.64
C GLY A 319 -18.81 -20.88 10.51
N VAL A 320 -19.50 -21.27 11.57
CA VAL A 320 -20.97 -21.29 11.62
C VAL A 320 -21.44 -20.33 12.70
N ILE A 321 -22.44 -19.49 12.38
CA ILE A 321 -23.05 -18.59 13.35
C ILE A 321 -23.72 -19.40 14.48
N LYS A 322 -23.24 -19.23 15.72
CA LYS A 322 -23.81 -19.86 16.93
C LYS A 322 -24.91 -18.99 17.54
N SER A 323 -24.68 -17.69 17.65
CA SER A 323 -25.66 -16.73 18.15
C SER A 323 -25.49 -15.36 17.50
N LEU A 324 -26.60 -14.61 17.45
CA LEU A 324 -26.66 -13.27 16.89
C LEU A 324 -27.38 -12.34 17.84
N SER A 325 -26.89 -11.10 17.95
CA SER A 325 -27.57 -9.99 18.61
C SER A 325 -27.39 -8.69 17.85
N SER A 326 -27.99 -7.60 18.32
CA SER A 326 -27.80 -6.29 17.68
C SER A 326 -26.33 -5.84 17.63
N LYS A 327 -25.49 -6.30 18.57
CA LYS A 327 -24.09 -5.87 18.69
C LYS A 327 -23.07 -6.99 18.81
N GLU A 328 -23.50 -8.25 18.95
CA GLU A 328 -22.64 -9.41 19.16
C GLU A 328 -22.90 -10.47 18.07
N ILE A 329 -21.83 -11.06 17.55
CA ILE A 329 -21.88 -12.18 16.61
C ILE A 329 -20.93 -13.26 17.16
N LEU A 330 -21.47 -14.40 17.57
CA LEU A 330 -20.64 -15.54 17.99
C LEU A 330 -20.54 -16.55 16.85
N VAL A 331 -19.31 -16.88 16.48
CA VAL A 331 -18.99 -17.90 15.46
C VAL A 331 -18.41 -19.12 16.15
N HIS A 332 -18.95 -20.29 15.84
CA HIS A 332 -18.43 -21.56 16.26
C HIS A 332 -17.63 -22.22 15.13
N PHE A 333 -16.48 -22.79 15.49
CA PHE A 333 -15.64 -23.60 14.63
C PHE A 333 -15.80 -25.07 15.04
N PRO A 334 -16.58 -25.86 14.29
CA PRO A 334 -16.88 -27.24 14.67
C PRO A 334 -15.64 -28.13 14.84
N GLU A 335 -14.62 -27.91 14.00
CA GLU A 335 -13.40 -28.73 14.00
C GLU A 335 -12.51 -28.48 15.23
N GLU A 336 -12.57 -27.27 15.80
CA GLU A 336 -11.77 -26.88 16.98
C GLU A 336 -12.60 -26.90 18.27
N ASN A 337 -13.90 -27.19 18.17
CA ASN A 337 -14.90 -27.00 19.23
C ASN A 337 -14.74 -25.64 19.96
N LYS A 338 -14.44 -24.59 19.19
CA LYS A 338 -14.12 -23.26 19.72
C LYS A 338 -15.18 -22.25 19.28
N THR A 339 -15.60 -21.38 20.19
CA THR A 339 -16.48 -20.24 19.87
C THR A 339 -15.70 -18.95 20.05
N ILE A 340 -15.84 -18.04 19.10
CA ILE A 340 -15.24 -16.70 19.17
C ILE A 340 -16.30 -15.63 18.94
N GLU A 341 -16.12 -14.47 19.56
CA GLU A 341 -16.85 -13.27 19.22
C GLU A 341 -16.19 -12.60 18.01
N VAL A 342 -16.98 -12.27 17.00
CA VAL A 342 -16.50 -11.54 15.82
C VAL A 342 -16.49 -10.06 16.13
N GLU A 343 -15.31 -9.47 16.09
CA GLU A 343 -15.15 -8.04 16.25
C GLU A 343 -15.30 -7.28 14.94
N ARG A 344 -15.62 -5.99 15.03
CA ARG A 344 -15.60 -5.10 13.87
C ARG A 344 -14.15 -4.79 13.49
N TYR A 345 -13.90 -4.69 12.19
CA TYR A 345 -12.62 -4.35 11.59
C TYR A 345 -12.73 -3.01 10.85
N GLU A 346 -11.66 -2.21 10.90
CA GLU A 346 -11.54 -0.91 10.25
C GLU A 346 -10.73 -1.04 8.94
N TRP A 347 -11.36 -0.73 7.81
CA TRP A 347 -10.69 -0.54 6.53
C TRP A 347 -10.52 0.95 6.25
N GLN A 348 -9.38 1.31 5.70
CA GLN A 348 -9.03 2.70 5.40
C GLN A 348 -8.93 2.90 3.89
N ASN A 349 -9.60 3.94 3.39
CA ASN A 349 -9.36 4.47 2.06
C ASN A 349 -8.31 5.56 2.17
N ILE A 350 -7.14 5.34 1.56
CA ILE A 350 -6.00 6.23 1.69
C ILE A 350 -5.70 6.98 0.39
N ARG A 351 -4.93 8.05 0.51
CA ARG A 351 -4.27 8.72 -0.59
C ARG A 351 -2.83 9.03 -0.20
N TYR A 352 -1.92 8.92 -1.16
CA TYR A 352 -0.55 9.37 -0.94
C TYR A 352 -0.42 10.89 -0.99
N LYS A 353 0.36 11.43 -0.06
CA LYS A 353 0.83 12.82 -0.02
C LYS A 353 2.33 12.85 0.28
N VAL A 354 2.96 14.00 0.09
CA VAL A 354 4.33 14.21 0.54
C VAL A 354 4.28 14.96 1.86
N ASP A 355 4.95 14.44 2.87
CA ASP A 355 5.07 15.10 4.17
C ASP A 355 5.92 16.38 4.02
N GLU A 356 5.38 17.51 4.50
CA GLU A 356 6.02 18.82 4.30
C GLU A 356 7.37 18.94 5.02
N THR A 357 7.61 18.14 6.08
CA THR A 357 8.80 18.24 6.93
C THR A 357 9.90 17.26 6.53
N THR A 358 9.54 16.00 6.31
CA THR A 358 10.48 14.92 5.99
C THR A 358 10.67 14.73 4.49
N LYS A 359 9.74 15.29 3.67
CA LYS A 359 9.64 15.06 2.23
C LYS A 359 9.49 13.57 1.85
N GLU A 360 9.09 12.73 2.80
CA GLU A 360 8.74 11.34 2.57
C GLU A 360 7.31 11.24 2.03
N ILE A 361 7.02 10.18 1.28
CA ILE A 361 5.64 9.87 0.88
C ILE A 361 4.93 9.25 2.08
N ASP A 362 3.81 9.86 2.46
CA ASP A 362 2.96 9.44 3.56
C ASP A 362 1.54 9.11 3.08
N GLU A 363 0.79 8.39 3.91
CA GLU A 363 -0.59 7.97 3.66
C GLU A 363 -1.55 8.90 4.41
N GLU A 364 -2.45 9.55 3.68
CA GLU A 364 -3.57 10.31 4.26
C GLU A 364 -4.85 9.47 4.20
N VAL A 365 -5.48 9.23 5.34
CA VAL A 365 -6.78 8.55 5.41
C VAL A 365 -7.88 9.51 4.96
N LEU A 366 -8.51 9.21 3.83
CA LEU A 366 -9.64 9.98 3.29
C LEU A 366 -10.97 9.58 3.91
N GLY A 367 -11.10 8.30 4.27
CA GLY A 367 -12.31 7.76 4.87
C GLY A 367 -12.08 6.38 5.46
N THR A 368 -12.96 5.97 6.36
CA THR A 368 -12.94 4.66 6.99
C THR A 368 -14.25 3.92 6.78
N PHE A 369 -14.14 2.61 6.64
CA PHE A 369 -15.26 1.70 6.58
C PHE A 369 -15.07 0.71 7.73
N VAL A 370 -15.98 0.69 8.71
CA VAL A 370 -15.90 -0.20 9.88
C VAL A 370 -17.05 -1.19 9.86
N HIS A 371 -16.75 -2.48 9.75
CA HIS A 371 -17.76 -3.54 9.73
C HIS A 371 -17.21 -4.89 10.19
N TYR A 372 -18.05 -5.92 10.30
CA TYR A 372 -17.59 -7.26 10.65
C TYR A 372 -16.84 -7.87 9.46
N PRO A 373 -15.62 -8.42 9.64
CA PRO A 373 -14.80 -8.97 8.57
C PRO A 373 -15.24 -10.38 8.18
N ILE A 374 -16.55 -10.57 7.96
CA ILE A 374 -17.15 -11.83 7.57
C ILE A 374 -18.09 -11.67 6.37
N LYS A 375 -18.27 -12.76 5.62
CA LYS A 375 -19.23 -12.88 4.52
C LYS A 375 -19.88 -14.26 4.53
N LEU A 376 -21.06 -14.38 3.92
CA LEU A 376 -21.65 -15.68 3.61
C LEU A 376 -20.68 -16.50 2.73
N ALA A 377 -20.61 -17.79 3.02
CA ALA A 377 -19.56 -18.66 2.47
C ALA A 377 -20.08 -20.03 2.02
N TRP A 378 -21.32 -20.12 1.54
CA TRP A 378 -21.75 -21.33 0.82
C TRP A 378 -21.19 -21.36 -0.59
N ALA A 379 -21.08 -20.20 -1.24
CA ALA A 379 -20.47 -20.08 -2.55
C ALA A 379 -19.65 -18.80 -2.70
N ILE A 380 -18.60 -18.88 -3.52
CA ILE A 380 -17.78 -17.74 -3.93
C ILE A 380 -17.30 -17.95 -5.36
N THR A 381 -17.02 -16.87 -6.09
CA THR A 381 -16.40 -16.99 -7.40
C THR A 381 -14.92 -17.28 -7.33
N VAL A 382 -14.39 -17.98 -8.34
CA VAL A 382 -12.94 -18.24 -8.49
C VAL A 382 -12.13 -16.94 -8.47
N HIS A 383 -12.65 -15.87 -9.08
CA HIS A 383 -12.00 -14.55 -9.05
C HIS A 383 -11.96 -13.96 -7.64
N LYS A 384 -13.08 -13.99 -6.90
CA LYS A 384 -13.15 -13.45 -5.53
C LYS A 384 -12.43 -14.32 -4.50
N SER A 385 -12.13 -15.58 -4.83
CA SER A 385 -11.37 -16.48 -3.95
C SER A 385 -9.86 -16.33 -4.09
N GLN A 386 -9.36 -15.53 -5.03
CA GLN A 386 -7.93 -15.32 -5.22
C GLN A 386 -7.25 -14.84 -3.92
N GLY A 387 -6.13 -15.48 -3.58
CA GLY A 387 -5.41 -15.22 -2.33
C GLY A 387 -6.02 -15.89 -1.09
N LEU A 388 -7.25 -16.42 -1.16
CA LEU A 388 -7.88 -17.16 -0.04
C LEU A 388 -7.37 -18.60 0.03
N THR A 389 -7.56 -19.21 1.20
CA THR A 389 -7.22 -20.61 1.47
C THR A 389 -8.43 -21.29 2.14
N PHE A 390 -8.79 -22.48 1.66
CA PHE A 390 -9.90 -23.28 2.18
C PHE A 390 -9.42 -24.68 2.55
N ASP A 391 -10.03 -25.26 3.58
CA ASP A 391 -9.78 -26.66 3.96
C ASP A 391 -10.63 -27.61 3.11
N LYS A 392 -11.90 -27.26 2.85
CA LYS A 392 -12.85 -28.08 2.10
C LYS A 392 -13.58 -27.24 1.05
N ALA A 393 -13.58 -27.66 -0.21
CA ALA A 393 -14.26 -26.94 -1.28
C ALA A 393 -14.82 -27.89 -2.35
N ALA A 394 -16.00 -27.54 -2.85
CA ALA A 394 -16.63 -28.18 -4.00
C ALA A 394 -16.44 -27.29 -5.24
N LEU A 395 -15.85 -27.85 -6.29
CA LEU A 395 -15.54 -27.13 -7.52
C LEU A 395 -16.46 -27.58 -8.65
N ASP A 396 -17.13 -26.62 -9.26
CA ASP A 396 -17.81 -26.81 -10.53
C ASP A 396 -16.86 -26.46 -11.67
N VAL A 397 -16.07 -27.45 -12.11
CA VAL A 397 -15.08 -27.27 -13.19
C VAL A 397 -15.66 -27.45 -14.59
N SER A 398 -16.94 -27.84 -14.70
CA SER A 398 -17.60 -28.13 -15.98
C SER A 398 -17.67 -26.93 -16.93
N GLN A 399 -17.64 -25.71 -16.37
CA GLN A 399 -17.73 -24.44 -17.09
C GLN A 399 -16.44 -23.61 -17.01
N VAL A 400 -15.31 -24.23 -16.70
CA VAL A 400 -14.04 -23.48 -16.64
C VAL A 400 -13.56 -23.18 -18.06
N PHE A 401 -13.73 -21.92 -18.48
CA PHE A 401 -13.42 -21.45 -19.83
C PHE A 401 -11.93 -21.24 -20.09
N LEU A 402 -11.09 -21.20 -19.04
CA LEU A 402 -9.66 -20.89 -19.15
C LEU A 402 -8.81 -21.75 -18.19
N PRO A 403 -7.65 -22.28 -18.63
CA PRO A 403 -6.68 -23.04 -17.80
C PRO A 403 -6.42 -22.44 -16.42
N GLY A 404 -6.14 -21.14 -16.38
CA GLY A 404 -5.75 -20.43 -15.17
C GLY A 404 -6.86 -20.42 -14.11
N GLN A 405 -8.13 -20.46 -14.52
CA GLN A 405 -9.24 -20.53 -13.57
C GLN A 405 -9.29 -21.88 -12.83
N ALA A 406 -8.97 -23.00 -13.50
CA ALA A 406 -8.90 -24.31 -12.85
C ALA A 406 -7.75 -24.33 -11.84
N TYR A 407 -6.57 -23.83 -12.23
CA TYR A 407 -5.42 -23.70 -11.33
C TYR A 407 -5.74 -22.80 -10.13
N VAL A 408 -6.37 -21.64 -10.35
CA VAL A 408 -6.75 -20.73 -9.28
C VAL A 408 -7.74 -21.39 -8.33
N ALA A 409 -8.74 -22.11 -8.84
CA ALA A 409 -9.74 -22.79 -8.02
C ALA A 409 -9.12 -23.89 -7.15
N LEU A 410 -8.34 -24.81 -7.75
CA LEU A 410 -7.70 -25.92 -7.04
C LEU A 410 -6.65 -25.41 -6.04
N SER A 411 -5.85 -24.41 -6.42
CA SER A 411 -4.79 -23.86 -5.55
C SER A 411 -5.30 -23.11 -4.31
N ARG A 412 -6.64 -22.96 -4.14
CA ARG A 412 -7.24 -22.48 -2.90
C ARG A 412 -7.25 -23.54 -1.80
N LEU A 413 -7.25 -24.83 -2.15
CA LEU A 413 -7.27 -25.91 -1.17
C LEU A 413 -5.89 -26.16 -0.56
N ARG A 414 -5.86 -26.69 0.68
CA ARG A 414 -4.63 -27.14 1.35
C ARG A 414 -4.21 -28.56 0.98
N SER A 415 -5.16 -29.45 0.74
CA SER A 415 -4.93 -30.86 0.40
C SER A 415 -6.01 -31.38 -0.57
N LEU A 416 -5.76 -32.56 -1.17
CA LEU A 416 -6.74 -33.25 -2.01
C LEU A 416 -7.91 -33.81 -1.19
N GLU A 417 -7.73 -34.14 0.08
CA GLU A 417 -8.80 -34.72 0.92
C GLU A 417 -10.04 -33.83 1.05
N GLY A 418 -9.84 -32.50 1.04
CA GLY A 418 -10.92 -31.52 1.09
C GLY A 418 -11.55 -31.19 -0.26
N LEU A 419 -11.08 -31.79 -1.36
CA LEU A 419 -11.57 -31.53 -2.70
C LEU A 419 -12.82 -32.35 -3.01
N ILE A 420 -13.82 -31.69 -3.55
CA ILE A 420 -14.92 -32.33 -4.28
C ILE A 420 -15.01 -31.71 -5.67
N LEU A 421 -15.06 -32.54 -6.70
CA LEU A 421 -15.34 -32.11 -8.06
C LEU A 421 -16.79 -32.48 -8.40
N LEU A 422 -17.61 -31.49 -8.79
CA LEU A 422 -19.00 -31.74 -9.20
C LEU A 422 -19.10 -32.34 -10.62
N SER A 423 -17.99 -32.28 -11.36
CA SER A 423 -17.90 -32.80 -12.72
C SER A 423 -16.48 -33.29 -13.00
N PRO A 424 -16.30 -34.33 -13.83
CA PRO A 424 -14.97 -34.80 -14.20
C PRO A 424 -14.20 -33.75 -15.00
N LEU A 425 -12.90 -33.67 -14.76
CA LEU A 425 -12.01 -32.78 -15.49
C LEU A 425 -11.68 -33.39 -16.86
N ARG A 426 -11.82 -32.61 -17.94
CA ARG A 426 -11.55 -33.05 -19.31
C ARG A 426 -10.24 -32.42 -19.82
N MET A 427 -9.45 -33.20 -20.56
CA MET A 427 -8.18 -32.76 -21.20
C MET A 427 -8.40 -31.62 -22.22
N ASN A 428 -9.56 -31.57 -22.88
CA ASN A 428 -9.84 -30.61 -23.94
C ASN A 428 -10.23 -29.26 -23.33
N GLY A 429 -9.32 -28.28 -23.35
CA GLY A 429 -9.63 -26.90 -22.96
C GLY A 429 -8.53 -26.17 -22.19
N ILE A 430 -7.42 -26.84 -21.89
CA ILE A 430 -6.31 -26.26 -21.14
C ILE A 430 -5.19 -25.90 -22.14
N SER A 431 -5.29 -24.74 -22.81
CA SER A 431 -4.16 -24.12 -23.50
C SER A 431 -3.73 -22.88 -22.73
N ASN A 432 -2.58 -22.93 -22.06
CA ASN A 432 -1.92 -21.72 -21.58
C ASN A 432 -1.55 -20.82 -22.78
N ASP A 433 -1.41 -19.54 -22.50
CA ASP A 433 -0.89 -18.59 -23.47
C ASP A 433 0.62 -18.86 -23.61
N GLN A 434 1.08 -19.31 -24.78
CA GLN A 434 2.48 -19.69 -25.03
C GLN A 434 3.44 -18.56 -24.62
N ASP A 435 3.03 -17.31 -24.83
CA ASP A 435 3.75 -16.11 -24.44
C ASP A 435 4.09 -16.08 -22.93
N VAL A 436 3.20 -16.59 -22.07
CA VAL A 436 3.43 -16.64 -20.61
C VAL A 436 4.47 -17.70 -20.26
N MET A 437 4.42 -18.86 -20.92
CA MET A 437 5.40 -19.93 -20.71
C MET A 437 6.78 -19.48 -21.18
N ASP A 438 6.86 -18.88 -22.37
CA ASP A 438 8.10 -18.33 -22.91
C ASP A 438 8.68 -17.25 -22.00
N TYR A 439 7.82 -16.38 -21.44
CA TYR A 439 8.28 -15.36 -20.50
C TYR A 439 8.81 -15.94 -19.18
N SER A 440 8.26 -17.07 -18.72
CA SER A 440 8.70 -17.74 -17.49
C SER A 440 10.13 -18.31 -17.56
N LEU A 441 10.63 -18.58 -18.77
CA LEU A 441 12.01 -19.02 -19.01
C LEU A 441 13.05 -17.95 -18.70
N ASN A 442 12.64 -16.68 -18.53
CA ASN A 442 13.53 -15.57 -18.15
C ASN A 442 13.97 -15.59 -16.68
N LYS A 443 13.63 -16.65 -15.93
CA LYS A 443 14.01 -16.82 -14.53
C LYS A 443 15.54 -16.71 -14.36
N ALA A 444 15.96 -15.80 -13.50
CA ALA A 444 17.38 -15.65 -13.17
C ALA A 444 17.91 -16.85 -12.36
N SER A 445 19.13 -17.28 -12.65
CA SER A 445 19.87 -18.23 -11.82
C SER A 445 20.42 -17.54 -10.57
N ASP A 446 20.67 -18.30 -9.51
CA ASP A 446 21.23 -17.75 -8.26
C ASP A 446 22.60 -17.08 -8.49
N SER A 447 23.45 -17.69 -9.33
CA SER A 447 24.73 -17.12 -9.74
C SER A 447 24.58 -15.79 -10.50
N PHE A 448 23.54 -15.65 -11.31
CA PHE A 448 23.26 -14.39 -12.00
C PHE A 448 22.76 -13.34 -11.01
N LEU A 449 21.86 -13.71 -10.07
CA LEU A 449 21.34 -12.81 -9.04
C LEU A 449 22.45 -12.24 -8.16
N GLU A 450 23.39 -13.08 -7.72
CA GLU A 450 24.52 -12.65 -6.89
C GLU A 450 25.42 -11.64 -7.63
N ASN A 451 25.84 -11.99 -8.86
CA ASN A 451 26.70 -11.13 -9.68
C ASN A 451 26.00 -9.82 -10.07
N ALA A 452 24.73 -9.90 -10.48
CA ALA A 452 23.92 -8.73 -10.81
C ALA A 452 23.75 -7.82 -9.60
N LEU A 453 23.49 -8.39 -8.41
CA LEU A 453 23.34 -7.59 -7.20
C LEU A 453 24.62 -6.86 -6.84
N HIS A 454 25.78 -7.52 -6.92
CA HIS A 454 27.06 -6.89 -6.64
C HIS A 454 27.32 -5.68 -7.57
N PHE A 455 27.16 -5.90 -8.88
CA PHE A 455 27.36 -4.85 -9.90
C PHE A 455 26.35 -3.70 -9.76
N GLU A 456 25.06 -4.02 -9.63
CA GLU A 456 23.99 -3.04 -9.52
C GLU A 456 24.06 -2.25 -8.20
N THR A 457 24.57 -2.86 -7.13
CA THR A 457 24.81 -2.17 -5.86
C THR A 457 25.94 -1.15 -5.98
N LYS A 458 27.06 -1.51 -6.63
CA LYS A 458 28.15 -0.57 -6.92
C LYS A 458 27.62 0.63 -7.73
N ASN A 459 26.86 0.36 -8.80
CA ASN A 459 26.27 1.40 -9.64
C ASN A 459 25.24 2.25 -8.89
N PHE A 460 24.44 1.65 -8.02
CA PHE A 460 23.49 2.38 -7.20
C PHE A 460 24.18 3.34 -6.25
N ILE A 461 25.21 2.89 -5.52
CA ILE A 461 25.98 3.75 -4.62
C ILE A 461 26.62 4.88 -5.43
N HIS A 462 27.29 4.57 -6.54
CA HIS A 462 27.91 5.57 -7.41
C HIS A 462 26.90 6.63 -7.88
N ASN A 463 25.78 6.19 -8.46
CA ASN A 463 24.74 7.08 -8.95
C ASN A 463 24.08 7.87 -7.81
N TYR A 464 23.85 7.26 -6.65
CA TYR A 464 23.27 7.93 -5.51
C TYR A 464 24.18 9.06 -5.02
N LEU A 465 25.48 8.79 -4.86
CA LEU A 465 26.47 9.77 -4.45
C LEU A 465 26.62 10.88 -5.50
N THR A 466 26.81 10.55 -6.77
CA THR A 466 26.93 11.54 -7.85
C THR A 466 25.72 12.47 -7.93
N ASN A 467 24.51 11.91 -7.93
CA ASN A 467 23.28 12.71 -7.96
C ASN A 467 23.02 13.48 -6.66
N THR A 468 23.71 13.16 -5.55
CA THR A 468 23.59 13.92 -4.29
C THR A 468 24.27 15.27 -4.40
N PHE A 469 25.39 15.34 -5.12
CA PHE A 469 26.15 16.56 -5.31
C PHE A 469 25.74 17.31 -6.59
N ASP A 470 25.01 16.68 -7.51
CA ASP A 470 24.49 17.37 -8.71
C ASP A 470 23.31 18.29 -8.37
N TRP A 471 23.57 19.60 -8.38
CA TRP A 471 22.60 20.65 -8.10
C TRP A 471 22.27 21.54 -9.30
N ASN A 472 22.53 21.08 -10.54
CA ASN A 472 22.25 21.88 -11.74
C ASN A 472 20.77 22.27 -11.84
N ASP A 473 19.86 21.31 -11.61
CA ASP A 473 18.41 21.55 -11.63
C ASP A 473 17.99 22.53 -10.50
N LEU A 474 18.54 22.35 -9.30
CA LEU A 474 18.26 23.23 -8.15
C LEU A 474 18.73 24.67 -8.42
N ALA A 475 19.96 24.82 -8.93
CA ALA A 475 20.48 26.13 -9.33
C ALA A 475 19.67 26.76 -10.45
N GLN A 476 19.15 25.95 -11.39
CA GLN A 476 18.27 26.44 -12.44
C GLN A 476 16.95 26.97 -11.87
N GLU A 477 16.36 26.31 -10.87
CA GLU A 477 15.15 26.81 -10.21
C GLU A 477 15.43 28.10 -9.40
N TRP A 478 16.60 28.22 -8.77
CA TRP A 478 17.04 29.49 -8.17
C TRP A 478 17.16 30.61 -9.20
N ARG A 479 17.72 30.33 -10.39
CA ARG A 479 17.76 31.29 -11.50
C ARG A 479 16.36 31.68 -11.97
N ASN A 480 15.47 30.69 -12.17
CA ASN A 480 14.08 30.94 -12.55
C ASN A 480 13.41 31.88 -11.54
N HIS A 481 13.60 31.61 -10.25
CA HIS A 481 13.08 32.47 -9.19
C HIS A 481 13.70 33.87 -9.24
N LYS A 482 15.01 34.01 -9.38
CA LYS A 482 15.67 35.33 -9.57
C LYS A 482 15.11 36.09 -10.77
N PHE A 483 14.85 35.43 -11.90
CA PHE A 483 14.27 36.07 -13.09
C PHE A 483 12.80 36.46 -12.90
N SER A 484 12.06 35.79 -12.02
CA SER A 484 10.66 36.12 -11.71
C SER A 484 10.46 37.49 -11.04
N TYR A 485 11.54 38.18 -10.66
CA TYR A 485 11.51 39.54 -10.13
C TYR A 485 11.55 40.63 -11.23
N ASN A 486 11.82 40.27 -12.49
CA ASN A 486 11.97 41.21 -13.60
C ASN A 486 10.65 41.54 -14.35
N GLU A 487 9.49 41.06 -13.90
CA GLU A 487 8.20 41.35 -14.52
C GLU A 487 7.63 42.72 -14.07
N LYS A 488 7.93 43.76 -14.86
CA LYS A 488 7.13 44.98 -15.14
C LYS A 488 6.28 45.62 -14.02
N SER A 489 6.73 45.63 -12.76
CA SER A 489 6.18 46.59 -11.79
C SER A 489 7.25 46.98 -10.77
N GLU A 490 7.78 48.18 -10.91
CA GLU A 490 8.68 48.82 -9.94
C GLU A 490 8.00 49.06 -8.56
N ILE A 491 6.77 48.56 -8.36
CA ILE A 491 5.88 48.86 -7.22
C ILE A 491 5.37 47.57 -6.51
N SER A 492 5.71 46.36 -6.95
CA SER A 492 5.23 45.13 -6.27
C SER A 492 5.99 44.85 -4.95
N GLU A 493 5.31 44.34 -3.92
CA GLU A 493 5.97 43.93 -2.66
C GLU A 493 7.08 42.87 -2.90
N LYS A 494 6.95 42.05 -3.95
CA LYS A 494 7.95 41.06 -4.34
C LYS A 494 9.28 41.71 -4.76
N SER A 495 9.26 42.83 -5.49
CA SER A 495 10.48 43.44 -6.05
C SER A 495 11.48 43.88 -4.97
N LYS A 496 11.00 44.22 -3.76
CA LYS A 496 11.83 44.56 -2.59
C LYS A 496 12.77 43.43 -2.16
N HIS A 497 12.47 42.18 -2.51
CA HIS A 497 13.25 41.01 -2.13
C HIS A 497 14.23 40.55 -3.24
N ALA A 498 14.34 41.28 -4.35
CA ALA A 498 15.20 40.91 -5.48
C ALA A 498 16.69 40.80 -5.10
N VAL A 499 17.17 41.68 -4.20
CA VAL A 499 18.57 41.64 -3.71
C VAL A 499 18.85 40.35 -2.93
N TRP A 500 17.89 39.92 -2.09
CA TRP A 500 17.98 38.65 -1.38
C TRP A 500 18.03 37.47 -2.36
N ALA A 501 17.10 37.41 -3.32
CA ALA A 501 17.07 36.32 -4.30
C ALA A 501 18.36 36.24 -5.13
N LYS A 502 18.93 37.40 -5.51
CA LYS A 502 20.22 37.47 -6.18
C LYS A 502 21.35 36.89 -5.32
N LYS A 503 21.47 37.30 -4.05
CA LYS A 503 22.49 36.80 -3.13
C LYS A 503 22.40 35.27 -2.95
N GLN A 504 21.20 34.73 -2.74
CA GLN A 504 21.03 33.28 -2.57
C GLN A 504 21.35 32.50 -3.85
N THR A 505 21.00 33.06 -5.01
CA THR A 505 21.35 32.45 -6.32
C THR A 505 22.87 32.42 -6.52
N GLU A 506 23.58 33.48 -6.13
CA GLU A 506 25.05 33.53 -6.23
C GLU A 506 25.72 32.48 -5.34
N ILE A 507 25.18 32.23 -4.13
CA ILE A 507 25.68 31.19 -3.22
C ILE A 507 25.58 29.80 -3.89
N ILE A 508 24.41 29.41 -4.40
CA ILE A 508 24.26 28.09 -5.04
C ILE A 508 25.11 27.97 -6.31
N GLU A 509 25.27 29.06 -7.09
CA GLU A 509 26.11 29.07 -8.28
C GLU A 509 27.60 28.87 -7.95
N GLN A 510 28.09 29.44 -6.84
CA GLN A 510 29.46 29.23 -6.38
C GLN A 510 29.74 27.77 -5.97
N LEU A 511 28.72 27.01 -5.57
CA LEU A 511 28.86 25.60 -5.21
C LEU A 511 28.96 24.66 -6.42
N LEU A 512 28.51 25.11 -7.61
CA LEU A 512 28.43 24.24 -8.79
C LEU A 512 29.80 23.77 -9.31
N ASP A 513 30.81 24.64 -9.34
CA ASP A 513 32.16 24.25 -9.80
C ASP A 513 32.87 23.28 -8.83
N PRO A 514 32.93 23.56 -7.51
CA PRO A 514 33.42 22.58 -6.53
C PRO A 514 32.65 21.26 -6.57
N SER A 515 31.33 21.30 -6.69
CA SER A 515 30.49 20.10 -6.83
C SER A 515 30.87 19.30 -8.09
N LYS A 516 30.97 19.96 -9.25
CA LYS A 516 31.33 19.31 -10.52
C LYS A 516 32.71 18.64 -10.45
N LYS A 517 33.69 19.30 -9.82
CA LYS A 517 35.02 18.72 -9.56
C LYS A 517 34.93 17.50 -8.66
N PHE A 518 34.12 17.56 -7.61
CA PHE A 518 33.90 16.43 -6.71
C PHE A 518 33.19 15.26 -7.40
N ILE A 519 32.18 15.51 -8.22
CA ILE A 519 31.52 14.49 -9.05
C ILE A 519 32.53 13.83 -10.00
N SER A 520 33.40 14.62 -10.64
CA SER A 520 34.47 14.07 -11.48
C SER A 520 35.41 13.16 -10.68
N GLN A 521 35.76 13.55 -9.45
CA GLN A 521 36.55 12.71 -8.55
C GLN A 521 35.83 11.39 -8.21
N LEU A 522 34.53 11.44 -7.88
CA LEU A 522 33.73 10.24 -7.63
C LEU A 522 33.71 9.31 -8.85
N ASN A 523 33.52 9.86 -10.05
CA ASN A 523 33.55 9.08 -11.29
C ASN A 523 34.90 8.36 -11.48
N THR A 524 36.02 9.01 -11.14
CA THR A 524 37.34 8.38 -11.19
C THR A 524 37.47 7.26 -10.15
N LEU A 525 37.00 7.47 -8.92
CA LEU A 525 37.08 6.47 -7.84
C LEU A 525 36.23 5.22 -8.16
N PHE A 526 35.02 5.40 -8.67
CA PHE A 526 34.13 4.30 -9.03
C PHE A 526 34.48 3.62 -10.36
N GLY A 527 35.31 4.27 -11.19
CA GLY A 527 35.83 3.72 -12.45
C GLY A 527 36.91 2.65 -12.28
N GLN A 528 37.45 2.47 -11.07
CA GLN A 528 38.40 1.39 -10.76
C GLN A 528 37.67 0.05 -10.66
N GLU A 529 38.37 -1.07 -10.93
CA GLU A 529 37.78 -2.42 -10.83
C GLU A 529 37.26 -2.68 -9.40
N THR A 530 38.12 -2.43 -8.40
CA THR A 530 37.77 -2.46 -6.98
C THR A 530 37.63 -1.03 -6.46
N VAL A 531 36.55 -0.77 -5.72
CA VAL A 531 36.30 0.54 -5.11
C VAL A 531 36.73 0.48 -3.65
N ASP A 532 37.68 1.32 -3.26
CA ASP A 532 38.01 1.50 -1.86
C ASP A 532 36.92 2.33 -1.16
N LEU A 533 35.97 1.63 -0.55
CA LEU A 533 34.83 2.24 0.13
C LEU A 533 35.24 3.05 1.38
N ASN A 534 36.36 2.72 2.02
CA ASN A 534 36.88 3.50 3.15
C ASN A 534 37.36 4.87 2.65
N HIS A 535 38.15 4.88 1.58
CA HIS A 535 38.59 6.12 0.97
C HIS A 535 37.41 6.95 0.44
N VAL A 536 36.43 6.32 -0.21
CA VAL A 536 35.20 7.02 -0.63
C VAL A 536 34.48 7.63 0.57
N SER A 537 34.38 6.92 1.70
CA SER A 537 33.76 7.44 2.93
C SER A 537 34.47 8.70 3.45
N GLU A 538 35.79 8.69 3.54
CA GLU A 538 36.57 9.87 3.94
C GLU A 538 36.31 11.07 3.02
N ARG A 539 36.28 10.84 1.71
CA ARG A 539 36.00 11.89 0.71
C ARG A 539 34.58 12.43 0.85
N ILE A 540 33.60 11.57 1.09
CA ILE A 540 32.20 11.96 1.32
C ILE A 540 32.05 12.75 2.62
N GLN A 541 32.71 12.37 3.71
CA GLN A 541 32.67 13.12 4.97
C GLN A 541 33.29 14.51 4.83
N ALA A 542 34.41 14.63 4.11
CA ALA A 542 35.04 15.91 3.82
C ALA A 542 34.13 16.80 2.94
N ALA A 543 33.56 16.23 1.87
CA ALA A 543 32.62 16.95 1.00
C ALA A 543 31.35 17.37 1.75
N PHE A 544 30.77 16.47 2.56
CA PHE A 544 29.63 16.77 3.41
C PHE A 544 29.92 17.96 4.33
N SER A 545 31.06 17.96 5.01
CA SER A 545 31.45 19.07 5.91
C SER A 545 31.62 20.39 5.16
N TYR A 546 32.13 20.36 3.93
CA TYR A 546 32.30 21.53 3.08
C TYR A 546 30.96 22.09 2.56
N PHE A 547 30.11 21.22 2.01
CA PHE A 547 28.88 21.62 1.34
C PHE A 547 27.67 21.81 2.26
N LEU A 548 27.62 21.11 3.41
CA LEU A 548 26.46 21.17 4.30
C LEU A 548 26.21 22.60 4.77
N LYS A 549 27.25 23.31 5.22
CA LYS A 549 27.12 24.66 5.78
C LYS A 549 26.41 25.64 4.82
N PRO A 550 26.88 25.88 3.59
CA PRO A 550 26.19 26.80 2.67
C PRO A 550 24.82 26.27 2.21
N MET A 551 24.65 24.95 2.06
CA MET A 551 23.35 24.36 1.68
C MET A 551 22.30 24.48 2.79
N ASP A 552 22.72 24.35 4.05
CA ASP A 552 21.92 24.51 5.27
C ASP A 552 21.51 25.98 5.49
N GLU A 553 22.43 26.90 5.21
CA GLU A 553 22.17 28.35 5.23
C GLU A 553 21.12 28.75 4.21
N LEU A 554 21.16 28.20 2.98
CA LEU A 554 20.12 28.42 1.97
C LEU A 554 18.74 27.96 2.44
N VAL A 555 18.64 26.82 3.14
CA VAL A 555 17.37 26.36 3.73
C VAL A 555 16.89 27.36 4.79
N PHE A 556 17.77 27.79 5.69
CA PHE A 556 17.44 28.76 6.72
C PHE A 556 16.91 30.08 6.11
N GLU A 557 17.60 30.61 5.11
CA GLU A 557 17.24 31.85 4.41
C GLU A 557 15.88 31.76 3.71
N ILE A 558 15.57 30.63 3.06
CA ILE A 558 14.25 30.42 2.45
C ILE A 558 13.17 30.33 3.52
N LEU A 559 13.36 29.55 4.58
CA LEU A 559 12.38 29.40 5.66
C LEU A 559 12.12 30.74 6.38
N TRP A 560 13.18 31.53 6.62
CA TRP A 560 13.05 32.88 7.13
C TRP A 560 12.23 33.77 6.20
N LYS A 561 12.51 33.71 4.89
CA LYS A 561 11.75 34.47 3.89
C LYS A 561 10.29 34.07 3.84
N ILE A 562 9.97 32.77 3.95
CA ILE A 562 8.60 32.27 4.03
C ILE A 562 7.89 32.83 5.27
N GLU A 563 8.56 32.83 6.42
CA GLU A 563 8.04 33.38 7.68
C GLU A 563 7.75 34.88 7.57
N GLU A 564 8.58 35.64 6.86
CA GLU A 564 8.33 37.06 6.56
C GLU A 564 7.13 37.23 5.59
N VAL A 565 7.14 36.52 4.46
CA VAL A 565 6.19 36.68 3.34
C VAL A 565 4.79 36.24 3.72
N LYS A 566 4.63 35.23 4.59
CA LYS A 566 3.30 34.73 4.99
C LYS A 566 2.44 35.78 5.70
N ARG A 567 3.04 36.86 6.19
CA ARG A 567 2.38 37.98 6.89
C ARG A 567 2.10 39.19 5.98
N ILE A 568 2.55 39.18 4.73
CA ILE A 568 2.36 40.27 3.76
C ILE A 568 1.05 40.05 2.97
N LYS A 569 0.33 41.12 2.58
CA LYS A 569 -0.89 41.00 1.76
C LYS A 569 -0.51 40.92 0.27
N LYS A 570 -1.32 40.20 -0.53
CA LYS A 570 -1.24 40.13 -2.01
C LYS A 570 0.05 39.52 -2.57
N VAL A 571 0.71 38.62 -1.84
CA VAL A 571 1.97 37.95 -2.25
C VAL A 571 1.84 36.43 -2.43
N LYS A 572 0.63 35.92 -2.68
CA LYS A 572 0.37 34.48 -2.75
C LYS A 572 1.24 33.75 -3.79
N THR A 573 1.36 34.29 -5.00
CA THR A 573 2.18 33.68 -6.06
C THR A 573 3.66 33.59 -5.65
N PHE A 574 4.17 34.63 -4.98
CA PHE A 574 5.54 34.64 -4.44
C PHE A 574 5.71 33.61 -3.32
N TYR A 575 4.75 33.52 -2.41
CA TYR A 575 4.72 32.48 -1.38
C TYR A 575 4.75 31.07 -2.00
N ASP A 576 3.90 30.80 -2.99
CA ASP A 576 3.84 29.51 -3.68
C ASP A 576 5.17 29.17 -4.37
N GLU A 577 5.84 30.15 -4.98
CA GLU A 577 7.19 29.98 -5.55
C GLU A 577 8.24 29.61 -4.48
N LEU A 578 8.21 30.28 -3.33
CA LEU A 578 9.14 30.00 -2.22
C LEU A 578 8.93 28.60 -1.65
N ILE A 579 7.69 28.12 -1.55
CA ILE A 579 7.39 26.75 -1.10
C ILE A 579 8.00 25.71 -2.05
N VAL A 580 7.93 25.93 -3.37
CA VAL A 580 8.54 25.02 -4.35
C VAL A 580 10.07 25.02 -4.22
N LEU A 581 10.69 26.19 -4.05
CA LEU A 581 12.13 26.29 -3.83
C LEU A 581 12.57 25.65 -2.52
N GLU A 582 11.82 25.89 -1.43
CA GLU A 582 12.05 25.24 -0.14
C GLU A 582 12.04 23.73 -0.29
N GLU A 583 11.04 23.16 -0.97
CA GLU A 583 10.93 21.71 -1.16
C GLU A 583 12.19 21.14 -1.82
N LEU A 584 12.68 21.79 -2.88
CA LEU A 584 13.86 21.36 -3.62
C LEU A 584 15.17 21.52 -2.82
N GLN A 585 15.34 22.67 -2.16
CA GLN A 585 16.53 22.96 -1.36
C GLN A 585 16.63 22.03 -0.14
N THR A 586 15.52 21.86 0.60
CA THR A 586 15.43 20.94 1.73
C THR A 586 15.74 19.52 1.30
N LYS A 587 15.17 19.06 0.18
CA LYS A 587 15.45 17.72 -0.36
C LYS A 587 16.94 17.53 -0.67
N ALA A 588 17.63 18.54 -1.19
CA ALA A 588 19.06 18.46 -1.46
C ALA A 588 19.88 18.30 -0.17
N VAL A 589 19.54 19.02 0.90
CA VAL A 589 20.22 18.87 2.21
C VAL A 589 19.94 17.51 2.84
N LEU A 590 18.67 17.08 2.88
CA LEU A 590 18.31 15.76 3.42
C LEU A 590 19.02 14.64 2.65
N ARG A 591 19.20 14.79 1.33
CA ARG A 591 19.95 13.84 0.51
C ARG A 591 21.45 13.83 0.84
N LEU A 592 22.06 14.98 1.11
CA LEU A 592 23.44 15.05 1.61
C LEU A 592 23.61 14.28 2.92
N MET A 593 22.69 14.47 3.87
CA MET A 593 22.71 13.75 5.15
C MET A 593 22.53 12.23 4.95
N LYS A 594 21.58 11.82 4.09
CA LYS A 594 21.36 10.41 3.75
C LYS A 594 22.57 9.78 3.03
N ALA A 595 23.26 10.51 2.15
CA ALA A 595 24.45 10.02 1.45
C ALA A 595 25.62 9.73 2.41
N LYS A 596 25.79 10.56 3.45
CA LYS A 596 26.76 10.29 4.51
C LYS A 596 26.42 8.98 5.26
N LEU A 597 25.17 8.82 5.71
CA LEU A 597 24.74 7.60 6.38
C LEU A 597 24.86 6.36 5.47
N LEU A 598 24.56 6.51 4.18
CA LEU A 598 24.68 5.43 3.20
C LEU A 598 26.09 4.88 3.13
N ILE A 599 27.10 5.75 2.95
CA ILE A 599 28.48 5.26 2.82
C ILE A 599 29.00 4.70 4.14
N GLU A 600 28.62 5.27 5.28
CA GLU A 600 28.96 4.75 6.61
C GLU A 600 28.37 3.36 6.84
N THR A 601 27.10 3.15 6.46
CA THR A 601 26.40 1.85 6.55
C THR A 601 27.09 0.80 5.67
N VAL A 602 27.44 1.18 4.44
CA VAL A 602 28.12 0.29 3.48
C VAL A 602 29.51 -0.10 3.96
N VAL A 603 30.29 0.85 4.49
CA VAL A 603 31.64 0.58 5.04
C VAL A 603 31.57 -0.33 6.27
N ALA A 604 30.53 -0.19 7.11
CA ALA A 604 30.30 -1.06 8.25
C ALA A 604 29.88 -2.50 7.87
N GLY A 605 29.64 -2.78 6.58
CA GLY A 605 29.15 -4.09 6.12
C GLY A 605 27.68 -4.34 6.47
N GLU A 606 26.93 -3.30 6.83
CA GLU A 606 25.53 -3.41 7.22
C GLU A 606 24.60 -3.33 6.01
N ALA A 607 23.41 -3.94 6.13
CA ALA A 607 22.41 -3.88 5.08
C ALA A 607 21.76 -2.48 5.00
N ILE A 608 21.73 -1.91 3.79
CA ILE A 608 21.02 -0.65 3.52
C ILE A 608 19.51 -0.87 3.79
N SER A 609 18.96 -0.08 4.72
CA SER A 609 17.55 -0.15 5.13
C SER A 609 17.03 1.23 5.57
N LYS A 610 15.71 1.35 5.72
CA LYS A 610 15.06 2.57 6.24
C LYS A 610 15.62 3.00 7.59
N GLU A 611 15.81 2.04 8.50
CA GLU A 611 16.30 2.31 9.84
C GLU A 611 17.71 2.90 9.83
N LYS A 612 18.59 2.37 8.98
CA LYS A 612 19.99 2.82 8.90
C LYS A 612 20.17 4.13 8.15
N LEU A 613 19.31 4.40 7.16
CA LEU A 613 19.36 5.66 6.38
C LEU A 613 18.52 6.80 6.97
N THR A 614 17.96 6.62 8.16
CA THR A 614 17.16 7.65 8.82
C THR A 614 17.67 7.92 10.23
N SER A 615 17.96 9.17 10.56
CA SER A 615 18.35 9.60 11.90
C SER A 615 17.33 10.55 12.52
N SER A 616 17.39 10.74 13.85
CA SER A 616 16.58 11.75 14.55
C SER A 616 16.88 13.17 14.05
N GLU A 617 18.10 13.42 13.59
CA GLU A 617 18.51 14.67 12.98
C GLU A 617 17.82 14.89 11.63
N ILE A 618 17.82 13.88 10.74
CA ILE A 618 17.14 13.94 9.44
C ILE A 618 15.63 14.13 9.62
N LYS A 619 15.00 13.36 10.52
CA LYS A 619 13.55 13.44 10.74
C LYS A 619 13.11 14.81 11.26
N ASN A 620 13.88 15.40 12.17
CA ASN A 620 13.50 16.64 12.84
C ASN A 620 14.16 17.88 12.22
N TYR A 621 14.88 17.74 11.10
CA TYR A 621 15.67 18.81 10.50
C TYR A 621 14.83 20.08 10.24
N ILE A 622 13.73 19.94 9.49
CA ILE A 622 12.84 21.08 9.19
C ILE A 622 12.08 21.57 10.41
N ILE A 623 11.61 20.66 11.27
CA ILE A 623 10.86 21.03 12.48
C ILE A 623 11.73 21.93 13.36
N ARG A 624 12.96 21.50 13.68
CA ARG A 624 13.91 22.26 14.50
C ARG A 624 14.24 23.62 13.90
N LYS A 625 14.47 23.68 12.58
CA LYS A 625 14.76 24.96 11.90
C LYS A 625 13.57 25.91 11.93
N THR A 626 12.39 25.40 11.65
CA THR A 626 11.16 26.22 11.62
C THR A 626 10.84 26.76 13.00
N GLU A 627 10.96 25.94 14.05
CA GLU A 627 10.78 26.37 15.44
C GLU A 627 11.83 27.42 15.85
N ALA A 628 13.10 27.20 15.51
CA ALA A 628 14.16 28.16 15.79
C ALA A 628 13.93 29.51 15.10
N ILE A 629 13.54 29.49 13.82
CA ILE A 629 13.21 30.69 13.05
C ILE A 629 12.00 31.41 13.65
N GLN A 630 10.94 30.68 14.01
CA GLN A 630 9.75 31.29 14.62
C GLN A 630 10.07 31.95 15.96
N ASN A 631 10.90 31.33 16.78
CA ASN A 631 11.32 31.90 18.07
C ASN A 631 12.19 33.15 17.87
N GLN A 632 13.20 33.08 17.01
CA GLN A 632 14.04 34.25 16.68
C GLN A 632 13.23 35.40 16.08
N PHE A 633 12.28 35.08 15.21
CA PHE A 633 11.42 36.09 14.58
C PHE A 633 10.51 36.78 15.61
N LYS A 634 10.00 36.04 16.61
CA LYS A 634 9.22 36.61 17.72
C LYS A 634 10.05 37.53 18.59
N GLU A 635 11.29 37.17 18.90
CA GLU A 635 12.21 37.98 19.70
C GLU A 635 12.60 39.29 19.00
N LEU A 636 12.80 39.26 17.68
CA LEU A 636 13.19 40.44 16.91
C LEU A 636 12.01 41.39 16.61
N ASN A 637 10.78 40.90 16.64
CA ASN A 637 9.58 41.63 16.23
C ASN A 637 8.52 41.77 17.34
N ILE A 638 8.96 41.97 18.59
CA ILE A 638 8.11 42.08 19.79
C ILE A 638 6.99 43.13 19.63
N THR A 639 7.23 44.22 18.89
CA THR A 639 6.27 45.31 18.64
C THR A 639 5.18 44.98 17.61
N LEU A 640 5.37 43.99 16.73
CA LEU A 640 4.38 43.58 15.72
C LEU A 640 3.30 42.64 16.28
N ILE A 641 3.49 42.10 17.48
CA ILE A 641 2.65 41.04 18.07
C ILE A 641 1.56 41.61 18.99
N ALA A 642 1.64 42.89 19.39
CA ALA A 642 0.66 43.49 20.28
C ALA A 642 -0.71 43.75 19.63
N ASP A 643 -0.78 43.93 18.29
CA ASP A 643 -2.01 44.34 17.59
C ASP A 643 -2.54 43.39 16.51
N ASP A 644 -1.79 42.37 16.08
CA ASP A 644 -2.25 41.41 15.08
C ASP A 644 -2.27 39.98 15.65
N LYS A 645 -3.47 39.50 16.03
CA LYS A 645 -3.75 38.08 16.33
C LYS A 645 -3.23 37.21 15.19
N ASP A 646 -2.12 36.48 15.37
CA ASP A 646 -1.68 35.30 14.58
C ASP A 646 -2.35 35.14 13.19
N ILE A 647 -2.24 36.13 12.29
CA ILE A 647 -2.89 36.05 10.98
C ILE A 647 -2.00 35.25 10.04
N GLU A 648 -2.06 33.92 10.11
CA GLU A 648 -1.53 33.07 9.04
C GLU A 648 -2.43 33.17 7.80
N ARG A 649 -1.94 33.82 6.73
CA ARG A 649 -2.77 34.12 5.54
C ARG A 649 -2.76 33.04 4.46
N TYR A 650 -1.72 32.21 4.44
CA TYR A 650 -1.43 31.32 3.30
C TYR A 650 -1.11 29.86 3.69
N THR A 651 -1.11 29.51 4.99
CA THR A 651 -0.83 28.14 5.45
C THR A 651 -2.08 27.25 5.36
N SER A 652 -1.90 25.98 5.01
CA SER A 652 -2.89 24.93 5.24
C SER A 652 -2.81 24.42 6.70
N LYS A 653 -3.95 24.02 7.27
CA LYS A 653 -4.05 23.49 8.65
C LYS A 653 -2.99 22.41 8.91
N LYS A 654 -2.22 22.55 10.01
CA LYS A 654 -1.16 21.63 10.45
C LYS A 654 -1.61 20.16 10.41
N ALA A 655 -0.89 19.34 9.65
CA ALA A 655 -1.00 17.88 9.72
C ALA A 655 -0.10 17.34 10.85
N LYS A 656 -0.63 16.40 11.64
CA LYS A 656 0.14 15.65 12.65
C LYS A 656 1.10 14.68 11.93
N THR A 657 2.37 14.67 12.35
CA THR A 657 3.39 13.68 11.99
C THR A 657 3.05 12.30 12.56
N THR A 658 3.13 11.23 11.75
CA THR A 658 2.88 9.84 12.19
C THR A 658 4.11 8.93 12.11
N VAL A 659 4.27 8.16 13.18
CA VAL A 659 5.31 7.15 13.52
C VAL A 659 4.89 5.80 12.87
N PRO A 660 5.73 4.74 12.76
CA PRO A 660 5.48 3.57 11.89
C PRO A 660 4.12 2.90 12.12
N LYS A 661 3.56 2.22 11.10
CA LYS A 661 2.25 1.54 11.12
C LYS A 661 2.05 0.74 12.41
N LYS A 662 1.30 1.33 13.33
CA LYS A 662 0.82 0.74 14.59
C LYS A 662 -0.54 0.11 14.36
N THR A 663 -0.97 -0.74 15.28
CA THR A 663 -2.36 -1.23 15.23
C THR A 663 -3.30 -0.06 15.52
N THR A 664 -4.53 -0.09 14.99
CA THR A 664 -5.55 0.95 15.22
C THR A 664 -5.82 1.18 16.72
N VAL A 665 -5.69 0.12 17.51
CA VAL A 665 -5.79 0.11 18.98
C VAL A 665 -4.62 0.85 19.62
N GLN A 666 -3.40 0.60 19.15
CA GLN A 666 -2.19 1.26 19.64
C GLN A 666 -2.20 2.77 19.34
N GLU A 667 -2.68 3.18 18.16
CA GLU A 667 -2.84 4.62 17.85
C GLU A 667 -3.87 5.30 18.77
N THR A 668 -4.95 4.58 19.12
CA THR A 668 -5.94 5.08 20.07
C THR A 668 -5.33 5.23 21.48
N TYR A 669 -4.52 4.27 21.90
CA TYR A 669 -3.80 4.32 23.17
C TYR A 669 -2.83 5.50 23.24
N GLU A 670 -2.09 5.79 22.18
CA GLU A 670 -1.14 6.90 22.17
C GLU A 670 -1.83 8.25 22.28
N LEU A 671 -2.94 8.44 21.59
CA LEU A 671 -3.77 9.64 21.75
C LEU A 671 -4.36 9.74 23.16
N TRP A 672 -4.71 8.60 23.79
CA TRP A 672 -5.15 8.56 25.18
C TRP A 672 -4.02 8.97 26.16
N VAL A 673 -2.79 8.47 25.94
CA VAL A 673 -1.59 8.86 26.71
C VAL A 673 -1.26 10.34 26.52
N GLU A 674 -1.52 10.91 25.33
CA GLU A 674 -1.49 12.36 25.06
C GLU A 674 -2.62 13.16 25.76
N LYS A 675 -3.41 12.51 26.62
CA LYS A 675 -4.56 13.08 27.36
C LYS A 675 -5.66 13.65 26.44
N LYS A 676 -5.81 13.11 25.22
CA LYS A 676 -6.94 13.47 24.36
C LYS A 676 -8.22 12.82 24.87
N SER A 677 -9.33 13.57 24.88
CA SER A 677 -10.62 13.00 25.25
C SER A 677 -11.10 12.01 24.18
N ILE A 678 -12.04 11.12 24.53
CA ILE A 678 -12.66 10.22 23.55
C ILE A 678 -13.24 10.99 22.35
N ALA A 679 -13.79 12.19 22.57
CA ALA A 679 -14.33 13.04 21.51
C ALA A 679 -13.23 13.59 20.58
N ASP A 680 -12.09 13.99 21.13
CA ASP A 680 -10.93 14.44 20.35
C ASP A 680 -10.37 13.28 19.52
N ILE A 681 -10.26 12.09 20.12
CA ILE A 681 -9.77 10.89 19.45
C ILE A 681 -10.67 10.52 18.26
N VAL A 682 -11.99 10.56 18.43
CA VAL A 682 -12.99 10.33 17.37
C VAL A 682 -12.74 11.27 16.18
N THR A 683 -12.49 12.55 16.45
CA THR A 683 -12.29 13.55 15.40
C THR A 683 -10.93 13.39 14.72
N ILE A 684 -9.87 13.17 15.49
CA ILE A 684 -8.50 12.99 14.97
C ILE A 684 -8.39 11.74 14.10
N ARG A 685 -8.99 10.63 14.54
CA ARG A 685 -8.91 9.34 13.85
C ARG A 685 -9.92 9.20 12.71
N VAL A 686 -10.85 10.15 12.55
CA VAL A 686 -11.98 10.05 11.60
C VAL A 686 -12.78 8.77 11.85
N LEU A 687 -12.99 8.41 13.12
CA LEU A 687 -13.74 7.22 13.53
C LEU A 687 -15.02 7.59 14.24
N THR A 688 -15.91 6.62 14.41
CA THR A 688 -17.09 6.77 15.26
C THR A 688 -16.73 6.57 16.74
N LYS A 689 -17.56 7.13 17.62
CA LYS A 689 -17.44 6.91 19.07
C LYS A 689 -17.49 5.42 19.45
N GLN A 690 -18.32 4.64 18.74
CA GLN A 690 -18.47 3.20 18.96
C GLN A 690 -17.20 2.42 18.63
N THR A 691 -16.52 2.77 17.54
CA THR A 691 -15.23 2.16 17.17
C THR A 691 -14.16 2.42 18.23
N ILE A 692 -14.09 3.66 18.73
CA ILE A 692 -13.14 4.03 19.80
C ILE A 692 -13.40 3.25 21.09
N TYR A 693 -14.66 3.09 21.51
CA TYR A 693 -14.96 2.24 22.67
C TYR A 693 -14.51 0.79 22.48
N THR A 694 -14.60 0.24 21.27
CA THR A 694 -14.11 -1.11 20.97
C THR A 694 -12.59 -1.20 21.13
N HIS A 695 -11.84 -0.14 20.82
CA HIS A 695 -10.40 -0.09 21.10
C HIS A 695 -10.11 -0.07 22.61
N PHE A 696 -10.89 0.69 23.40
CA PHE A 696 -10.73 0.71 24.86
C PHE A 696 -10.99 -0.65 25.52
N VAL A 697 -11.95 -1.44 25.02
CA VAL A 697 -12.15 -2.83 25.48
C VAL A 697 -10.86 -3.64 25.39
N LYS A 698 -10.15 -3.56 24.26
CA LYS A 698 -8.86 -4.24 24.08
C LYS A 698 -7.77 -3.69 24.99
N LEU A 699 -7.68 -2.37 25.11
CA LEU A 699 -6.67 -1.75 25.98
C LEU A 699 -6.85 -2.13 27.44
N ILE A 700 -8.10 -2.29 27.89
CA ILE A 700 -8.42 -2.79 29.22
C ILE A 700 -8.06 -4.28 29.34
N GLN A 701 -8.41 -5.10 28.36
CA GLN A 701 -8.09 -6.53 28.34
C GLN A 701 -6.57 -6.79 28.37
N THR A 702 -5.79 -5.97 27.67
CA THR A 702 -4.31 -6.03 27.69
C THR A 702 -3.70 -5.32 28.90
N LYS A 703 -4.51 -4.80 29.82
CA LYS A 703 -4.10 -4.01 31.02
C LYS A 703 -3.26 -2.78 30.69
N ALA A 704 -3.40 -2.24 29.48
CA ALA A 704 -2.75 -1.01 29.04
C ALA A 704 -3.48 0.24 29.56
N VAL A 705 -4.79 0.15 29.76
CA VAL A 705 -5.63 1.21 30.36
C VAL A 705 -6.45 0.61 31.48
N SER A 706 -6.49 1.23 32.65
CA SER A 706 -7.37 0.78 33.73
C SER A 706 -8.81 1.19 33.43
N ILE A 707 -9.78 0.29 33.71
CA ILE A 707 -11.20 0.61 33.55
C ILE A 707 -11.65 1.78 34.44
N THR A 708 -10.97 2.00 35.57
CA THR A 708 -11.20 3.14 36.49
C THR A 708 -10.86 4.49 35.87
N GLU A 709 -10.03 4.51 34.82
CA GLU A 709 -9.69 5.75 34.10
C GLU A 709 -10.76 6.13 33.06
N VAL A 710 -11.63 5.18 32.70
CA VAL A 710 -12.59 5.33 31.61
C VAL A 710 -14.04 5.41 32.12
N LEU A 711 -14.37 4.66 33.17
CA LEU A 711 -15.71 4.62 33.76
C LEU A 711 -15.71 5.21 35.17
N SER A 712 -16.81 5.89 35.53
CA SER A 712 -17.01 6.40 36.90
C SER A 712 -17.25 5.27 37.89
N GLU A 713 -16.92 5.50 39.16
CA GLU A 713 -17.10 4.53 40.25
C GLU A 713 -18.57 4.05 40.37
N ASP A 714 -19.53 4.97 40.24
CA ASP A 714 -20.97 4.63 40.26
C ASP A 714 -21.33 3.59 39.21
N LYS A 715 -20.81 3.73 37.98
CA LYS A 715 -21.08 2.79 36.89
C LYS A 715 -20.42 1.44 37.14
N MET A 716 -19.23 1.43 37.71
CA MET A 716 -18.54 0.19 38.06
C MET A 716 -19.32 -0.61 39.12
N GLN A 717 -19.91 0.05 40.12
CA GLN A 717 -20.73 -0.64 41.12
C GLN A 717 -21.96 -1.31 40.48
N TYR A 718 -22.65 -0.62 39.56
CA TYR A 718 -23.78 -1.20 38.83
C TYR A 718 -23.38 -2.39 37.96
N LEU A 719 -22.23 -2.30 37.28
CA LEU A 719 -21.70 -3.37 36.44
C LEU A 719 -21.27 -4.58 37.29
N ALA A 720 -20.60 -4.35 38.42
CA ALA A 720 -20.22 -5.41 39.35
C ALA A 720 -21.43 -6.19 39.88
N ALA A 721 -22.50 -5.48 40.25
CA ALA A 721 -23.74 -6.09 40.68
C ALA A 721 -24.44 -6.88 39.55
N ALA A 722 -24.40 -6.38 38.32
CA ALA A 722 -25.01 -7.05 37.17
C ALA A 722 -24.26 -8.32 36.73
N PHE A 723 -22.93 -8.35 36.86
CA PHE A 723 -22.09 -9.50 36.50
C PHE A 723 -21.96 -10.54 37.62
N ALA A 724 -22.45 -10.26 38.83
CA ALA A 724 -22.39 -11.20 39.96
C ALA A 724 -23.10 -12.53 39.62
N GLY A 725 -22.32 -13.61 39.51
CA GLY A 725 -22.84 -14.95 39.18
C GLY A 725 -23.14 -15.18 37.68
N TYR A 726 -22.83 -14.22 36.80
CA TYR A 726 -23.01 -14.38 35.36
C TYR A 726 -21.90 -15.28 34.78
N LYS A 727 -22.28 -16.41 34.17
CA LYS A 727 -21.36 -17.40 33.60
C LYS A 727 -21.54 -17.64 32.10
N GLU A 728 -22.47 -16.93 31.47
CA GLU A 728 -22.75 -17.12 30.04
C GLU A 728 -21.70 -16.44 29.15
N GLU A 729 -21.46 -17.01 27.98
CA GLU A 729 -20.52 -16.46 26.99
C GLU A 729 -21.04 -15.18 26.34
N SER A 730 -22.33 -15.13 26.02
CA SER A 730 -22.99 -13.97 25.39
C SER A 730 -23.25 -12.89 26.42
N LEU A 731 -23.32 -11.61 26.03
CA LEU A 731 -23.82 -10.53 26.89
C LEU A 731 -25.33 -10.26 26.74
N ASN A 732 -26.02 -10.96 25.83
CA ASN A 732 -27.41 -10.65 25.50
C ASN A 732 -28.35 -10.71 26.70
N ALA A 733 -28.35 -11.82 27.45
CA ALA A 733 -29.26 -12.00 28.58
C ALA A 733 -29.04 -10.94 29.66
N LEU A 734 -27.78 -10.54 29.87
CA LEU A 734 -27.40 -9.47 30.79
C LEU A 734 -27.91 -8.10 30.30
N MET A 735 -27.78 -7.82 29.00
CA MET A 735 -28.23 -6.56 28.40
C MET A 735 -29.76 -6.45 28.27
N GLU A 736 -30.48 -7.56 28.09
CA GLU A 736 -31.95 -7.57 28.16
C GLU A 736 -32.45 -7.20 29.57
N LYS A 737 -31.75 -7.66 30.61
CA LYS A 737 -32.14 -7.41 32.01
C LYS A 737 -31.71 -6.02 32.52
N TYR A 738 -30.53 -5.55 32.14
CA TYR A 738 -29.90 -4.35 32.73
C TYR A 738 -29.59 -3.22 31.75
N GLY A 739 -29.97 -3.33 30.47
CA GLY A 739 -29.61 -2.36 29.42
C GLY A 739 -30.11 -0.92 29.59
N HIS A 740 -30.90 -0.63 30.64
CA HIS A 740 -31.29 0.73 31.03
C HIS A 740 -30.27 1.41 31.98
N LYS A 741 -29.39 0.65 32.64
CA LYS A 741 -28.43 1.18 33.64
C LYS A 741 -27.05 1.49 33.06
N PHE A 742 -26.63 0.74 32.05
CA PHE A 742 -25.34 0.90 31.40
C PHE A 742 -25.43 0.48 29.93
N SER A 743 -24.52 1.01 29.11
CA SER A 743 -24.50 0.71 27.67
C SER A 743 -23.81 -0.62 27.37
N TRP A 744 -24.01 -1.13 26.16
CA TRP A 744 -23.32 -2.32 25.64
C TRP A 744 -21.79 -2.19 25.70
N GLU A 745 -21.28 -0.99 25.41
CA GLU A 745 -19.85 -0.67 25.44
C GLU A 745 -19.30 -0.75 26.88
N GLU A 746 -20.05 -0.25 27.85
CA GLU A 746 -19.69 -0.27 29.27
C GLU A 746 -19.67 -1.70 29.82
N ALA A 747 -20.68 -2.51 29.46
CA ALA A 747 -20.72 -3.93 29.79
C ALA A 747 -19.53 -4.71 29.21
N ARG A 748 -19.16 -4.42 27.95
CA ARG A 748 -17.98 -5.04 27.31
C ARG A 748 -16.67 -4.65 27.96
N MET A 749 -16.48 -3.36 28.26
CA MET A 749 -15.28 -2.89 28.95
C MET A 749 -15.14 -3.54 30.33
N TYR A 750 -16.25 -3.66 31.08
CA TYR A 750 -16.25 -4.34 32.36
C TYR A 750 -15.94 -5.83 32.24
N LYS A 751 -16.59 -6.56 31.32
CA LYS A 751 -16.26 -7.97 31.05
C LYS A 751 -14.78 -8.16 30.71
N ALA A 752 -14.21 -7.26 29.90
CA ALA A 752 -12.80 -7.30 29.54
C ALA A 752 -11.86 -7.01 30.73
N SER A 753 -12.31 -6.28 31.75
CA SER A 753 -11.53 -6.06 32.98
C SER A 753 -11.55 -7.24 33.96
N LEU A 754 -12.51 -8.16 33.82
CA LEU A 754 -12.63 -9.36 34.66
C LEU A 754 -11.73 -10.51 34.20
N ASN A 755 -11.28 -10.46 32.95
CA ASN A 755 -10.34 -11.39 32.33
C ASN A 755 -8.91 -10.84 32.44
#